data_AF-A0A6N7X8L0-F1
#
_entry.id   AF-A0A6N7X8L0-F1
#
_cell.length_a   1.000
_cell.length_b   1.000
_cell.length_c   1.000
_cell.angle_alpha   90.00
_cell.angle_beta   90.00
_cell.angle_gamma   90.00
#
_symmetry.space_group_name_H-M   'P 1'
#
loop_
_entity.id
_entity.type
_entity.pdbx_description
1 polymer ?
#
loop_
_entity_poly.entity_id
_entity_poly.type
_entity_poly.pdbx_seq_one_letter_code
_entity_poly.pdbx_strand_id
1 'polypeptide(L)'
;MVSRVYVEKKPGFDVEARQLCRELQVILGIKNLTGLRLVNRYDVEGISKALFEQCIPTVFSEPQTDKATTRRPAAGKTTKVFAVEFLPGQFDMRANSASECIQLISQGERPTVASAKLYYLKGANLTDEDVEAIKHYVINPVEAREASLATRKTLKVNYPKPPMVETLEGFRSYTKAQLGKFIEERGLAMDLADIEFCQTYFKGERRDPTITEIKMIDTYWSDHCRHTTFGTQLENVKIDDSVVRAAFDRYLEVRRELDRKKPVTLMDMGTIGAKYLKAKGVLKNLDESEEINACTVKVKVDVDGEDQDWLFLFKNETHNHPTEIEPFGGAATCIGGAIRDPLSGRSYVYQAMRVTGAGDPLVPVSKTLKGKLPQRKLVTTAANGYSSYGNQIGLATGQVNELYHPGYVAKRMEIGAVVGATPASHVRRETPAPGDKIVLLGGRTGRDGIGGATGSSKAHNVESLEKDGAEVQKGNAPEERKLQRLFRREDACRLIKRCNDFGAGGVSVAIGELADGLFIDLNKVPKKYEGLDGTELAISESQERMAVALAPEDVDEFLRYAHEENLEATVVARVTEEPRLKMVWDGETVVDVSREFLSSNGAPKHQDVHVEAQGSYAPSWEGDTLAERMESLLTDENVASNKGLSERFDSTIGAATVLMPFGGKTQLTPSEAMVAKLPVDGETTTVSGMAWGFNPYLMSANQYTGAYLSVVESVSKLVAAGIRHQDAYLTFQEYFEKLRQEPERWGKPVAAVLGALMAQLDLGIGSIGGKDSMSGSFEDLDVPPTLVSFATGLGKVNRIQSPEFKTTNGKLVLVEPTYREDGVTPDPKSLLAVYDFVQEAIGYGDALSVATPGYGCLAETLFKMAVGNQIGFGLADGFTADDLFAYRYGSFVLEVSDSTYVPGDTKGFSVRVLGGTSPEYKMWVEGQEIDLAPLQEAWEAKMEPVFPYREAGETVKALGFDVAEHGVSRKAPAVGVARPHVVIPVFPGNNCEYDSAHAFERAGADVTTLVINNLTPSAVAESTQALVREIERSQIVMIPGGFSGGDEPDGSAKFITAFFRAPEVTEAVRDLLQARDGLMLGICNGFQALVKLGLVPYGDIRPMDDGCPTLTFNTIGRHQSRLVHTRVASNLSPWLSKCNVGDVHTIAISHGEGRFVANDDVLAQMEAAGQIATQYVDENGVPGMGLDVNPNGSVLAIEGITSPDGRVFGKMGHTERYTAGTFQNVPGNLYQPLFEGGVAYFTE
;
A
#
# COMPACT_ATOMS: atom_id res chain seq x y z
N MET A 1 21.55 -25.19 -23.43
CA MET A 1 21.09 -24.57 -24.71
C MET A 1 19.98 -23.62 -24.34
N VAL A 2 20.02 -22.38 -24.83
CA VAL A 2 19.00 -21.36 -24.55
C VAL A 2 17.92 -21.39 -25.61
N SER A 3 16.67 -21.55 -25.18
CA SER A 3 15.47 -21.42 -26.02
C SER A 3 14.93 -20.00 -25.89
N ARG A 4 14.35 -19.45 -26.98
CA ARG A 4 13.82 -18.08 -27.00
C ARG A 4 12.43 -18.01 -27.62
N VAL A 5 11.55 -17.22 -27.01
CA VAL A 5 10.23 -16.84 -27.56
C VAL A 5 10.03 -15.32 -27.44
N TYR A 6 9.36 -14.75 -28.44
CA TYR A 6 8.89 -13.38 -28.48
C TYR A 6 7.37 -13.38 -28.44
N VAL A 7 6.78 -12.52 -27.62
CA VAL A 7 5.34 -12.45 -27.34
C VAL A 7 4.88 -11.01 -27.51
N GLU A 8 3.86 -10.81 -28.33
CA GLU A 8 3.33 -9.50 -28.69
C GLU A 8 1.80 -9.49 -28.56
N LYS A 9 1.23 -8.46 -27.91
CA LYS A 9 -0.23 -8.30 -27.85
C LYS A 9 -0.81 -8.08 -29.26
N LYS A 10 -1.91 -8.75 -29.58
CA LYS A 10 -2.68 -8.56 -30.81
C LYS A 10 -3.32 -7.16 -30.82
N PRO A 11 -3.59 -6.58 -32.00
CA PRO A 11 -4.37 -5.35 -32.10
C PRO A 11 -5.70 -5.48 -31.34
N GLY A 12 -6.02 -4.48 -30.53
CA GLY A 12 -7.18 -4.53 -29.62
C GLY A 12 -6.80 -4.73 -28.15
N PHE A 13 -5.68 -5.42 -27.90
CA PHE A 13 -5.17 -5.78 -26.56
C PHE A 13 -3.87 -5.04 -26.18
N ASP A 14 -3.27 -4.31 -27.12
CA ASP A 14 -2.04 -3.53 -27.00
C ASP A 14 -2.23 -2.19 -26.26
N VAL A 15 -2.99 -2.18 -25.15
CA VAL A 15 -3.34 -0.97 -24.38
C VAL A 15 -2.08 -0.21 -23.93
N GLU A 16 -1.12 -0.91 -23.31
CA GLU A 16 0.16 -0.34 -22.86
C GLU A 16 0.91 0.36 -24.01
N ALA A 17 1.01 -0.30 -25.17
CA ALA A 17 1.73 0.24 -26.32
C ALA A 17 1.07 1.52 -26.87
N ARG A 18 -0.27 1.58 -26.89
CA ARG A 18 -0.99 2.78 -27.36
C ARG A 18 -0.90 3.93 -26.37
N GLN A 19 -1.01 3.65 -25.07
CA GLN A 19 -0.87 4.66 -24.01
C GLN A 19 0.54 5.26 -24.03
N LEU A 20 1.59 4.42 -24.03
CA LEU A 20 2.97 4.89 -24.12
C LEU A 20 3.23 5.63 -25.44
N CYS A 21 2.67 5.18 -26.57
CA CYS A 21 2.80 5.92 -27.83
C CYS A 21 2.25 7.35 -27.73
N ARG A 22 1.04 7.50 -27.17
CA ARG A 22 0.41 8.81 -26.95
C ARG A 22 1.23 9.66 -25.98
N GLU A 23 1.72 9.03 -24.91
CA GLU A 23 2.58 9.68 -23.93
C GLU A 23 3.85 10.24 -24.58
N LEU A 24 4.60 9.44 -25.35
CA LEU A 24 5.81 9.89 -26.05
C LEU A 24 5.51 11.00 -27.08
N GLN A 25 4.36 10.96 -27.74
CA GLN A 25 3.94 12.01 -28.69
C GLN A 25 3.61 13.34 -28.00
N VAL A 26 2.90 13.29 -26.87
CA VAL A 26 2.39 14.48 -26.17
C VAL A 26 3.43 15.04 -25.22
N ILE A 27 4.03 14.19 -24.39
CA ILE A 27 4.96 14.57 -23.33
C ILE A 27 6.34 14.93 -23.90
N LEU A 28 6.90 14.09 -24.77
CA LEU A 28 8.22 14.36 -25.39
C LEU A 28 8.10 15.18 -26.69
N GLY A 29 6.89 15.40 -27.20
CA GLY A 29 6.67 16.17 -28.43
C GLY A 29 7.09 15.47 -29.72
N ILE A 30 7.28 14.14 -29.71
CA ILE A 30 7.83 13.38 -30.84
C ILE A 30 6.72 13.09 -31.87
N LYS A 31 6.43 14.08 -32.72
CA LYS A 31 5.35 14.00 -33.74
C LYS A 31 5.64 13.01 -34.87
N ASN A 32 6.91 12.67 -35.12
CA ASN A 32 7.31 11.64 -36.10
C ASN A 32 7.00 10.21 -35.61
N LEU A 33 6.69 10.08 -34.31
CA LEU A 33 5.99 9.00 -33.62
C LEU A 33 4.70 8.57 -34.34
N THR A 34 4.66 7.57 -35.22
CA THR A 34 3.38 7.15 -35.86
C THR A 34 2.82 5.83 -35.33
N GLY A 35 3.59 5.10 -34.55
CA GLY A 35 3.16 3.87 -33.89
C GLY A 35 4.25 3.23 -33.07
N LEU A 36 3.85 2.50 -32.04
CA LEU A 36 4.72 1.76 -31.14
C LEU A 36 4.18 0.32 -31.05
N ARG A 37 5.08 -0.67 -31.11
CA ARG A 37 4.77 -2.04 -30.70
C ARG A 37 5.72 -2.44 -29.58
N LEU A 38 5.18 -3.13 -28.58
CA LEU A 38 5.93 -3.70 -27.48
C LEU A 38 5.95 -5.23 -27.64
N VAL A 39 7.14 -5.82 -27.52
CA VAL A 39 7.32 -7.27 -27.66
C VAL A 39 8.14 -7.79 -26.49
N ASN A 40 7.55 -8.67 -25.70
CA ASN A 40 8.23 -9.34 -24.61
C ASN A 40 9.10 -10.48 -25.15
N ARG A 41 10.32 -10.60 -24.65
CA ARG A 41 11.27 -11.65 -25.01
C ARG A 41 11.58 -12.47 -23.77
N TYR A 42 11.43 -13.78 -23.88
CA TYR A 42 11.85 -14.75 -22.86
C TYR A 42 12.99 -15.59 -23.41
N ASP A 43 14.09 -15.63 -22.66
CA ASP A 43 15.18 -16.57 -22.84
C ASP A 43 15.14 -17.61 -21.71
N VAL A 44 15.22 -18.90 -22.03
CA VAL A 44 15.08 -19.99 -21.05
C VAL A 44 16.20 -21.01 -21.20
N GLU A 45 16.84 -21.35 -20.08
CA GLU A 45 17.87 -22.39 -19.99
C GLU A 45 17.54 -23.37 -18.85
N GLY A 46 17.83 -24.67 -19.08
CA GLY A 46 17.63 -25.73 -18.07
C GLY A 46 16.50 -26.71 -18.36
N ILE A 47 15.77 -26.55 -19.47
CA ILE A 47 14.66 -27.43 -19.86
C ILE A 47 14.83 -28.04 -21.25
N SER A 48 14.07 -29.11 -21.51
CA SER A 48 13.99 -29.74 -22.83
C SER A 48 13.26 -28.84 -23.84
N LYS A 49 13.53 -29.07 -25.14
CA LYS A 49 12.82 -28.35 -26.22
C LYS A 49 11.31 -28.64 -26.21
N ALA A 50 10.92 -29.87 -25.88
CA ALA A 50 9.51 -30.27 -25.80
C ALA A 50 8.77 -29.52 -24.67
N LEU A 51 9.37 -29.43 -23.48
CA LEU A 51 8.79 -28.68 -22.37
C LEU A 51 8.72 -27.18 -22.70
N PHE A 52 9.74 -26.62 -23.35
CA PHE A 52 9.70 -25.23 -23.81
C PHE A 52 8.55 -24.98 -24.80
N GLU A 53 8.35 -25.87 -25.77
CA GLU A 53 7.25 -25.78 -26.75
C GLU A 53 5.87 -25.88 -26.08
N GLN A 54 5.72 -26.73 -25.06
CA GLN A 54 4.51 -26.82 -24.25
C GLN A 54 4.22 -25.55 -23.44
N CYS A 55 5.27 -24.84 -22.98
CA CYS A 55 5.14 -23.63 -22.17
C CYS A 55 4.81 -22.36 -22.99
N ILE A 56 4.99 -22.37 -24.32
CA ILE A 56 4.69 -21.20 -25.17
C ILE A 56 3.22 -20.74 -25.02
N PRO A 57 2.20 -21.58 -25.29
CA PRO A 57 0.81 -21.14 -25.25
C PRO A 57 0.17 -21.18 -23.85
N THR A 58 0.93 -21.51 -22.80
CA THR A 58 0.41 -21.72 -21.43
C THR A 58 1.07 -20.82 -20.40
N VAL A 59 2.39 -20.59 -20.52
CA VAL A 59 3.17 -19.74 -19.61
C VAL A 59 3.50 -18.42 -20.31
N PHE A 60 4.24 -18.48 -21.40
CA PHE A 60 4.81 -17.25 -22.00
C PHE A 60 3.79 -16.37 -22.72
N SER A 61 2.70 -16.95 -23.22
CA SER A 61 1.70 -16.23 -24.02
C SER A 61 0.30 -16.80 -23.83
N GLU A 62 -0.70 -15.98 -24.16
CA GLU A 62 -2.11 -16.37 -24.27
C GLU A 62 -2.56 -16.34 -25.73
N PRO A 63 -2.93 -17.49 -26.35
CA PRO A 63 -3.33 -17.54 -27.75
C PRO A 63 -4.46 -16.58 -28.14
N GLN A 64 -5.34 -16.23 -27.20
CA GLN A 64 -6.46 -15.32 -27.38
C GLN A 64 -5.98 -13.88 -27.63
N THR A 65 -5.05 -13.39 -26.81
CA THR A 65 -4.62 -11.98 -26.82
C THR A 65 -3.27 -11.75 -27.47
N ASP A 66 -2.46 -12.79 -27.65
CA ASP A 66 -1.04 -12.65 -27.98
C ASP A 66 -0.68 -13.36 -29.30
N LYS A 67 0.45 -12.94 -29.88
CA LYS A 67 1.17 -13.64 -30.93
C LYS A 67 2.52 -14.06 -30.37
N ALA A 68 2.77 -15.37 -30.34
CA ALA A 68 4.05 -15.93 -29.93
C ALA A 68 4.85 -16.44 -31.14
N THR A 69 6.16 -16.19 -31.14
CA THR A 69 7.08 -16.65 -32.19
C THR A 69 8.48 -16.88 -31.64
N THR A 70 9.15 -17.95 -32.10
CA THR A 70 10.56 -18.22 -31.77
C THR A 70 11.54 -17.40 -32.61
N ARG A 71 11.05 -16.69 -33.62
CA ARG A 71 11.82 -15.77 -34.47
C ARG A 71 11.47 -14.33 -34.14
N ARG A 72 12.49 -13.48 -34.01
CA ARG A 72 12.30 -12.04 -33.74
C ARG A 72 11.40 -11.43 -34.82
N PRO A 73 10.34 -10.69 -34.46
CA PRO A 73 9.51 -10.01 -35.43
C PRO A 73 10.33 -9.07 -36.33
N ALA A 74 10.04 -9.07 -37.63
CA ALA A 74 10.75 -8.21 -38.58
C ALA A 74 10.46 -6.74 -38.31
N ALA A 75 11.49 -5.90 -38.43
CA ALA A 75 11.36 -4.45 -38.43
C ALA A 75 11.14 -3.97 -39.87
N GLY A 76 10.15 -3.11 -40.10
CA GLY A 76 9.96 -2.46 -41.40
C GLY A 76 11.09 -1.47 -41.69
N LYS A 77 11.21 -1.01 -42.95
CA LYS A 77 12.24 -0.03 -43.35
C LYS A 77 12.20 1.29 -42.56
N THR A 78 11.03 1.65 -42.06
CA THR A 78 10.76 2.87 -41.26
C THR A 78 10.58 2.55 -39.77
N THR A 79 11.14 1.44 -39.30
CA THR A 79 11.01 0.99 -37.90
C THR A 79 12.37 0.88 -37.23
N LYS A 80 12.57 1.61 -36.13
CA LYS A 80 13.74 1.50 -35.26
C LYS A 80 13.41 0.53 -34.12
N VAL A 81 14.38 -0.28 -33.70
CA VAL A 81 14.18 -1.30 -32.65
C VAL A 81 15.33 -1.31 -31.65
N PHE A 82 14.99 -1.27 -30.37
CA PHE A 82 15.91 -1.55 -29.27
C PHE A 82 15.20 -2.44 -28.23
N ALA A 83 15.96 -2.97 -27.27
CA ALA A 83 15.42 -3.81 -26.19
C ALA A 83 15.88 -3.29 -24.83
N VAL A 84 15.09 -3.52 -23.80
CA VAL A 84 15.38 -3.10 -22.42
C VAL A 84 15.26 -4.32 -21.51
N GLU A 85 16.24 -4.50 -20.62
CA GLU A 85 16.24 -5.53 -19.58
C GLU A 85 16.66 -4.91 -18.24
N PHE A 86 16.26 -5.53 -17.14
CA PHE A 86 16.74 -5.12 -15.83
C PHE A 86 18.25 -5.35 -15.67
N LEU A 87 18.87 -4.54 -14.81
CA LEU A 87 20.27 -4.75 -14.42
C LEU A 87 20.43 -6.11 -13.72
N PRO A 88 21.59 -6.78 -13.86
CA PRO A 88 21.86 -8.01 -13.13
C PRO A 88 21.69 -7.82 -11.61
N GLY A 89 20.87 -8.67 -10.97
CA GLY A 89 20.61 -8.66 -9.53
C GLY A 89 19.30 -7.98 -9.13
N GLN A 90 18.75 -7.09 -9.97
CA GLN A 90 17.43 -6.51 -9.77
C GLN A 90 16.35 -7.59 -9.88
N PHE A 91 15.30 -7.49 -9.05
CA PHE A 91 14.20 -8.46 -9.06
C PHE A 91 13.36 -8.30 -10.33
N ASP A 92 13.34 -9.36 -11.15
CA ASP A 92 12.50 -9.47 -12.34
C ASP A 92 11.32 -10.41 -12.03
N MET A 93 10.20 -9.84 -11.58
CA MET A 93 8.99 -10.59 -11.25
C MET A 93 8.52 -11.45 -12.43
N ARG A 94 8.58 -10.92 -13.66
CA ARG A 94 8.19 -11.65 -14.87
C ARG A 94 9.04 -12.89 -15.11
N ALA A 95 10.36 -12.76 -15.00
CA ALA A 95 11.26 -13.89 -15.14
C ALA A 95 11.08 -14.91 -13.98
N ASN A 96 10.90 -14.42 -12.74
CA ASN A 96 10.68 -15.29 -11.59
C ASN A 96 9.39 -16.10 -11.73
N SER A 97 8.26 -15.45 -11.98
CA SER A 97 6.96 -16.13 -12.12
C SER A 97 6.91 -17.08 -13.32
N ALA A 98 7.55 -16.72 -14.45
CA ALA A 98 7.69 -17.64 -15.58
C ALA A 98 8.49 -18.89 -15.21
N SER A 99 9.59 -18.73 -14.45
CA SER A 99 10.41 -19.84 -13.98
C SER A 99 9.62 -20.77 -13.05
N GLU A 100 8.88 -20.20 -12.10
CA GLU A 100 8.05 -20.95 -11.18
C GLU A 100 6.91 -21.69 -11.89
N CYS A 101 6.21 -21.07 -12.83
CA CYS A 101 5.18 -21.74 -13.64
C CYS A 101 5.73 -22.98 -14.38
N ILE A 102 6.94 -22.90 -14.94
CA ILE A 102 7.57 -24.05 -15.61
C ILE A 102 7.89 -25.16 -14.61
N GLN A 103 8.33 -24.81 -13.39
CA GLN A 103 8.54 -25.79 -12.31
C GLN A 103 7.23 -26.46 -11.90
N LEU A 104 6.11 -25.73 -11.80
CA LEU A 104 4.81 -26.33 -11.49
C LEU A 104 4.37 -27.34 -12.55
N ILE A 105 4.54 -27.02 -13.84
CA ILE A 105 4.18 -27.91 -14.94
C ILE A 105 5.07 -29.15 -14.99
N SER A 106 6.37 -28.98 -14.79
CA SER A 106 7.36 -30.05 -14.96
C SER A 106 7.61 -30.88 -13.70
N GLN A 107 7.28 -30.34 -12.53
CA GLN A 107 7.71 -30.82 -11.22
C GLN A 107 9.23 -31.09 -11.15
N GLY A 108 10.00 -30.37 -11.97
CA GLY A 108 11.45 -30.50 -12.10
C GLY A 108 12.20 -29.34 -11.46
N GLU A 109 13.52 -29.34 -11.64
CA GLU A 109 14.37 -28.22 -11.21
C GLU A 109 13.93 -26.90 -11.84
N ARG A 110 13.99 -25.83 -11.04
CA ARG A 110 13.60 -24.49 -11.45
C ARG A 110 14.52 -23.97 -12.57
N PRO A 111 14.01 -23.64 -13.77
CA PRO A 111 14.86 -23.18 -14.87
C PRO A 111 15.33 -21.73 -14.70
N THR A 112 16.40 -21.36 -15.38
CA THR A 112 16.79 -19.95 -15.47
C THR A 112 16.01 -19.28 -16.59
N VAL A 113 15.28 -18.21 -16.27
CA VAL A 113 14.56 -17.37 -17.22
C VAL A 113 15.16 -15.97 -17.18
N ALA A 114 15.32 -15.34 -18.34
CA ALA A 114 15.64 -13.92 -18.46
C ALA A 114 14.60 -13.25 -19.37
N SER A 115 14.10 -12.08 -18.96
CA SER A 115 13.12 -11.32 -19.72
C SER A 115 13.72 -10.03 -20.31
N ALA A 116 13.14 -9.53 -21.39
CA ALA A 116 13.40 -8.19 -21.92
C ALA A 116 12.20 -7.68 -22.71
N LYS A 117 12.03 -6.35 -22.78
CA LYS A 117 10.98 -5.69 -23.57
C LYS A 117 11.60 -5.01 -24.79
N LEU A 118 11.12 -5.35 -25.97
CA LEU A 118 11.55 -4.75 -27.24
C LEU A 118 10.58 -3.64 -27.64
N TYR A 119 11.14 -2.50 -28.07
CA TYR A 119 10.42 -1.34 -28.54
C TYR A 119 10.57 -1.24 -30.05
N TYR A 120 9.47 -1.36 -30.79
CA TYR A 120 9.43 -1.16 -32.24
C TYR A 120 8.80 0.20 -32.53
N LEU A 121 9.64 1.20 -32.82
CA LEU A 121 9.25 2.58 -33.08
C LEU A 121 9.01 2.80 -34.58
N LYS A 122 7.78 3.08 -34.98
CA LYS A 122 7.40 3.32 -36.38
C LYS A 122 7.32 4.81 -36.68
N GLY A 123 8.07 5.27 -37.69
CA GLY A 123 8.01 6.63 -38.20
C GLY A 123 8.89 6.79 -39.42
N ALA A 124 8.36 7.36 -40.51
CA ALA A 124 9.12 7.54 -41.75
C ALA A 124 10.29 8.53 -41.60
N ASN A 125 10.12 9.52 -40.73
CA ASN A 125 11.06 10.61 -40.48
C ASN A 125 11.55 10.61 -39.02
N LEU A 126 11.51 9.47 -38.34
CA LEU A 126 11.98 9.36 -36.95
C LEU A 126 13.50 9.57 -36.94
N THR A 127 13.97 10.61 -36.23
CA THR A 127 15.40 10.92 -36.14
C THR A 127 16.09 10.03 -35.10
N ASP A 128 17.42 9.97 -35.10
CA ASP A 128 18.13 9.26 -34.04
C ASP A 128 18.03 10.01 -32.69
N GLU A 129 17.87 11.34 -32.71
CA GLU A 129 17.56 12.16 -31.52
C GLU A 129 16.20 11.79 -30.90
N ASP A 130 15.17 11.58 -31.74
CA ASP A 130 13.85 11.12 -31.28
C ASP A 130 13.98 9.76 -30.55
N VAL A 131 14.77 8.84 -31.11
CA VAL A 131 14.98 7.50 -30.53
C VAL A 131 15.73 7.60 -29.19
N GLU A 132 16.78 8.42 -29.13
CA GLU A 132 17.53 8.61 -27.88
C GLU A 132 16.67 9.29 -26.81
N ALA A 133 15.84 10.28 -27.15
CA ALA A 133 14.90 10.87 -26.19
C ALA A 133 13.92 9.84 -25.62
N ILE A 134 13.41 8.92 -26.47
CA ILE A 134 12.55 7.81 -26.03
C ILE A 134 13.32 6.86 -25.11
N LYS A 135 14.57 6.50 -25.44
CA LYS A 135 15.41 5.65 -24.58
C LYS A 135 15.63 6.27 -23.21
N HIS A 136 16.00 7.55 -23.13
CA HIS A 136 16.17 8.27 -21.86
C HIS A 136 14.87 8.33 -21.05
N TYR A 137 13.71 8.28 -21.73
CA TYR A 137 12.42 8.29 -21.06
C TYR A 137 12.03 6.91 -20.51
N VAL A 138 12.26 5.81 -21.25
CA VAL A 138 11.80 4.46 -20.87
C VAL A 138 12.86 3.60 -20.17
N ILE A 139 14.14 4.01 -20.21
CA ILE A 139 15.25 3.33 -19.52
C ILE A 139 15.64 4.21 -18.34
N ASN A 140 15.31 3.78 -17.13
CA ASN A 140 15.94 4.32 -15.95
C ASN A 140 17.27 3.57 -15.71
N PRO A 141 18.44 4.25 -15.85
CA PRO A 141 19.75 3.59 -15.75
C PRO A 141 20.03 2.99 -14.36
N VAL A 142 19.27 3.39 -13.32
CA VAL A 142 19.33 2.83 -11.97
C VAL A 142 18.81 1.39 -11.91
N GLU A 143 17.84 1.03 -12.76
CA GLU A 143 17.17 -0.28 -12.70
C GLU A 143 17.32 -1.13 -13.97
N ALA A 144 17.52 -0.48 -15.12
CA ALA A 144 17.44 -1.13 -16.42
C ALA A 144 18.52 -0.63 -17.38
N ARG A 145 18.79 -1.44 -18.40
CA ARG A 145 19.75 -1.13 -19.48
C ARG A 145 19.26 -1.60 -20.83
N GLU A 146 19.89 -1.10 -21.88
CA GLU A 146 19.66 -1.62 -23.22
C GLU A 146 20.13 -3.09 -23.30
N ALA A 147 19.24 -3.98 -23.74
CA ALA A 147 19.48 -5.40 -23.89
C ALA A 147 19.96 -5.73 -25.30
N SER A 148 20.90 -6.68 -25.43
CA SER A 148 21.32 -7.17 -26.75
C SER A 148 20.17 -7.88 -27.47
N LEU A 149 19.98 -7.57 -28.76
CA LEU A 149 19.03 -8.28 -29.63
C LEU A 149 19.53 -9.69 -30.06
N ALA A 150 20.82 -9.97 -29.90
CA ALA A 150 21.42 -11.25 -30.28
C ALA A 150 20.90 -12.41 -29.40
N THR A 151 21.00 -13.64 -29.92
CA THR A 151 20.73 -14.86 -29.14
C THR A 151 21.88 -15.13 -28.17
N ARG A 152 21.54 -15.64 -26.97
CA ARG A 152 22.52 -16.00 -25.94
C ARG A 152 22.90 -17.47 -26.05
N LYS A 153 24.16 -17.81 -25.76
CA LYS A 153 24.61 -19.21 -25.68
C LYS A 153 24.27 -19.86 -24.34
N THR A 154 24.30 -19.08 -23.26
CA THR A 154 23.95 -19.47 -21.90
C THR A 154 23.41 -18.25 -21.15
N LEU A 155 22.55 -18.50 -20.17
CA LEU A 155 22.08 -17.54 -19.16
C LEU A 155 22.85 -17.66 -17.85
N LYS A 156 23.65 -18.72 -17.68
CA LYS A 156 24.49 -18.88 -16.49
C LYS A 156 25.53 -17.77 -16.45
N VAL A 157 25.55 -17.07 -15.32
CA VAL A 157 26.57 -16.07 -15.00
C VAL A 157 27.61 -16.76 -14.12
N ASN A 158 28.89 -16.63 -14.49
CA ASN A 158 29.99 -17.09 -13.66
C ASN A 158 30.41 -15.94 -12.75
N TYR A 159 30.17 -16.09 -11.45
CA TYR A 159 30.58 -15.12 -10.46
C TYR A 159 31.95 -15.52 -9.89
N PRO A 160 33.00 -14.69 -10.05
CA PRO A 160 34.27 -14.98 -9.42
C PRO A 160 34.10 -14.97 -7.90
N LYS A 161 34.85 -15.82 -7.19
CA LYS A 161 34.90 -15.77 -5.73
C LYS A 161 35.45 -14.39 -5.32
N PRO A 162 34.72 -13.62 -4.49
CA PRO A 162 35.19 -12.31 -4.06
C PRO A 162 36.42 -12.46 -3.15
N PRO A 163 37.30 -11.45 -3.11
CA PRO A 163 38.41 -11.44 -2.17
C PRO A 163 37.90 -11.39 -0.72
N MET A 164 38.78 -11.76 0.22
CA MET A 164 38.49 -11.57 1.65
C MET A 164 38.35 -10.08 1.98
N VAL A 165 37.55 -9.76 2.99
CA VAL A 165 37.33 -8.38 3.47
C VAL A 165 38.66 -7.72 3.85
N GLU A 166 38.83 -6.45 3.44
CA GLU A 166 39.99 -5.63 3.76
C GLU A 166 40.12 -5.39 5.28
N THR A 167 41.29 -5.68 5.85
CA THR A 167 41.70 -5.15 7.17
C THR A 167 42.40 -3.81 6.95
N LEU A 168 41.98 -2.77 7.67
CA LEU A 168 42.45 -1.40 7.50
C LEU A 168 43.79 -1.18 8.22
N GLU A 169 44.86 -1.80 7.70
CA GLU A 169 46.19 -1.75 8.32
C GLU A 169 46.68 -0.31 8.57
N GLY A 170 47.09 -0.06 9.82
CA GLY A 170 47.60 1.24 10.25
C GLY A 170 46.52 2.27 10.58
N PHE A 171 45.23 1.93 10.52
CA PHE A 171 44.10 2.81 10.85
C PHE A 171 44.27 3.47 12.23
N ARG A 172 44.75 2.72 13.23
CA ARG A 172 45.06 3.23 14.58
C ARG A 172 46.10 4.36 14.61
N SER A 173 46.90 4.51 13.56
CA SER A 173 47.97 5.51 13.47
C SER A 173 47.67 6.66 12.53
N TYR A 174 46.50 6.66 11.87
CA TYR A 174 46.10 7.74 10.97
C TYR A 174 46.05 9.08 11.71
N THR A 175 46.63 10.09 11.11
CA THR A 175 46.44 11.48 11.50
C THR A 175 45.04 11.96 11.17
N LYS A 176 44.61 13.06 11.79
CA LYS A 176 43.31 13.70 11.52
C LYS A 176 43.06 13.98 10.04
N ALA A 177 44.09 14.42 9.31
CA ALA A 177 44.00 14.65 7.87
C ALA A 177 43.81 13.35 7.07
N GLN A 178 44.44 12.25 7.49
CA GLN A 178 44.28 10.94 6.85
C GLN A 178 42.88 10.36 7.12
N LEU A 179 42.33 10.57 8.32
CA LEU A 179 40.95 10.17 8.63
C LEU A 179 39.93 10.93 7.77
N GLY A 180 40.11 12.25 7.60
CA GLY A 180 39.27 13.04 6.71
C GLY A 180 39.31 12.54 5.26
N LYS A 181 40.51 12.28 4.73
CA LYS A 181 40.68 11.71 3.39
C LYS A 181 40.05 10.31 3.26
N PHE A 182 40.14 9.49 4.31
CA PHE A 182 39.56 8.15 4.34
C PHE A 182 38.03 8.18 4.26
N ILE A 183 37.37 9.11 4.97
CA ILE A 183 35.91 9.32 4.88
C ILE A 183 35.52 9.62 3.42
N GLU A 184 36.19 10.58 2.78
CA GLU A 184 35.91 10.98 1.39
C GLU A 184 36.14 9.82 0.41
N GLU A 185 37.30 9.15 0.51
CA GLU A 185 37.68 8.05 -0.41
C GLU A 185 36.77 6.82 -0.28
N ARG A 186 36.20 6.57 0.91
CA ARG A 186 35.29 5.44 1.17
C ARG A 186 33.81 5.82 1.12
N GLY A 187 33.48 7.10 0.95
CA GLY A 187 32.11 7.60 0.80
C GLY A 187 31.24 7.46 2.05
N LEU A 188 31.85 7.45 3.24
CA LEU A 188 31.16 7.28 4.53
C LEU A 188 30.27 8.49 4.86
N ALA A 189 29.18 8.27 5.60
CA ALA A 189 28.30 9.34 6.09
C ALA A 189 28.80 9.96 7.42
N MET A 190 29.63 9.24 8.16
CA MET A 190 30.27 9.71 9.41
C MET A 190 31.10 10.98 9.21
N ASP A 191 31.11 11.83 10.23
CA ASP A 191 32.01 12.97 10.28
C ASP A 191 33.36 12.64 10.94
N LEU A 192 34.24 13.64 10.99
CA LEU A 192 35.58 13.48 11.53
C LEU A 192 35.60 13.11 13.02
N ALA A 193 34.62 13.57 13.80
CA ALA A 193 34.55 13.25 15.22
C ALA A 193 34.13 11.78 15.43
N ASP A 194 33.19 11.29 14.60
CA ASP A 194 32.74 9.91 14.68
C ASP A 194 33.84 8.92 14.27
N ILE A 195 34.61 9.19 13.21
CA ILE A 195 35.72 8.30 12.83
C ILE A 195 36.90 8.37 13.82
N GLU A 196 37.16 9.53 14.44
CA GLU A 196 38.15 9.66 15.53
C GLU A 196 37.73 8.86 16.77
N PHE A 197 36.42 8.82 17.04
CA PHE A 197 35.84 8.00 18.11
C PHE A 197 36.01 6.50 17.82
N CYS A 198 35.75 6.05 16.59
CA CYS A 198 36.10 4.69 16.15
C CYS A 198 37.59 4.37 16.30
N GLN A 199 38.47 5.26 15.84
CA GLN A 199 39.91 5.08 15.98
C GLN A 199 40.34 4.90 17.44
N THR A 200 39.72 5.65 18.35
CA THR A 200 39.98 5.55 19.80
C THR A 200 39.55 4.19 20.35
N TYR A 201 38.37 3.70 19.95
CA TYR A 201 37.91 2.36 20.32
C TYR A 201 38.86 1.26 19.84
N PHE A 202 39.24 1.26 18.55
CA PHE A 202 40.13 0.24 17.99
C PHE A 202 41.57 0.32 18.54
N LYS A 203 42.04 1.50 18.98
CA LYS A 203 43.27 1.62 19.79
C LYS A 203 43.14 0.87 21.11
N GLY A 204 41.98 0.97 21.77
CA GLY A 204 41.66 0.24 23.00
C GLY A 204 41.60 -1.28 22.81
N GLU A 205 40.97 -1.74 21.72
CA GLU A 205 40.90 -3.16 21.31
C GLU A 205 42.26 -3.71 20.82
N ARG A 206 43.27 -2.85 20.66
CA ARG A 206 44.65 -3.19 20.21
C ARG A 206 44.71 -3.90 18.86
N ARG A 207 43.76 -3.64 17.97
CA ARG A 207 43.72 -4.16 16.59
C ARG A 207 43.21 -3.11 15.62
N ASP A 208 43.56 -3.24 14.35
CA ASP A 208 42.93 -2.45 13.31
C ASP A 208 41.55 -3.06 12.93
N PRO A 209 40.58 -2.23 12.52
CA PRO A 209 39.27 -2.70 12.09
C PRO A 209 39.27 -3.28 10.67
N THR A 210 38.25 -4.06 10.34
CA THR A 210 37.93 -4.37 8.94
C THR A 210 37.11 -3.25 8.30
N ILE A 211 37.06 -3.20 6.97
CA ILE A 211 36.15 -2.28 6.27
C ILE A 211 34.67 -2.60 6.57
N THR A 212 34.32 -3.87 6.82
CA THR A 212 32.95 -4.26 7.21
C THR A 212 32.58 -3.62 8.54
N GLU A 213 33.47 -3.61 9.52
CA GLU A 213 33.20 -2.97 10.82
C GLU A 213 32.93 -1.49 10.67
N ILE A 214 33.77 -0.78 9.89
CA ILE A 214 33.56 0.66 9.67
C ILE A 214 32.26 0.93 8.92
N LYS A 215 31.95 0.19 7.85
CA LYS A 215 30.69 0.37 7.10
C LYS A 215 29.45 0.01 7.93
N MET A 216 29.54 -1.02 8.75
CA MET A 216 28.48 -1.37 9.69
C MET A 216 28.25 -0.23 10.68
N ILE A 217 29.31 0.30 11.29
CA ILE A 217 29.22 1.41 12.25
C ILE A 217 28.67 2.67 11.57
N ASP A 218 29.13 2.99 10.35
CA ASP A 218 28.64 4.10 9.53
C ASP A 218 27.13 4.00 9.29
N THR A 219 26.63 2.78 9.07
CA THR A 219 25.20 2.52 8.91
C THR A 219 24.44 2.66 10.24
N TYR A 220 24.93 2.03 11.32
CA TYR A 220 24.33 2.11 12.66
C TYR A 220 24.22 3.55 13.18
N TRP A 221 25.22 4.38 12.91
CA TRP A 221 25.27 5.77 13.38
C TRP A 221 24.82 6.80 12.34
N SER A 222 24.33 6.34 11.18
CA SER A 222 23.71 7.21 10.18
C SER A 222 22.52 7.96 10.75
N ASP A 223 22.19 9.12 10.17
CA ASP A 223 21.03 9.91 10.62
C ASP A 223 19.73 9.12 10.55
N HIS A 224 19.59 8.25 9.53
CA HIS A 224 18.44 7.39 9.33
C HIS A 224 18.20 6.37 10.46
N CYS A 225 19.28 5.77 11.01
CA CYS A 225 19.16 4.75 12.07
C CYS A 225 19.23 5.36 13.48
N ARG A 226 20.03 6.41 13.67
CA ARG A 226 20.30 7.01 14.98
C ARG A 226 19.43 8.24 15.27
N HIS A 227 18.77 8.81 14.26
CA HIS A 227 18.10 10.10 14.37
C HIS A 227 19.08 11.18 14.90
N THR A 228 20.31 11.21 14.37
CA THR A 228 21.40 12.05 14.86
C THR A 228 21.01 13.52 14.92
N THR A 229 20.30 14.03 13.91
CA THR A 229 19.74 15.38 13.87
C THR A 229 18.78 15.61 15.04
N PHE A 230 17.84 14.69 15.26
CA PHE A 230 16.89 14.76 16.37
C PHE A 230 17.54 14.54 17.75
N GLY A 231 18.67 13.84 17.80
CA GLY A 231 19.48 13.60 18.99
C GLY A 231 20.53 14.67 19.26
N THR A 232 20.70 15.66 18.37
CA THR A 232 21.66 16.75 18.53
C THR A 232 21.28 17.64 19.71
N GLN A 233 22.27 17.99 20.54
CA GLN A 233 22.06 18.84 21.70
C GLN A 233 21.88 20.29 21.26
N LEU A 234 20.73 20.87 21.60
CA LEU A 234 20.39 22.24 21.22
C LEU A 234 20.89 23.20 22.31
N GLU A 235 21.79 24.10 21.91
CA GLU A 235 22.38 25.15 22.75
C GLU A 235 21.80 26.52 22.36
N ASN A 236 21.94 27.50 23.26
CA ASN A 236 21.59 28.92 23.04
C ASN A 236 20.25 29.17 22.29
N VAL A 237 19.15 28.54 22.73
CA VAL A 237 17.85 28.61 22.04
C VAL A 237 17.25 30.04 22.06
N LYS A 238 17.44 30.77 20.96
CA LYS A 238 16.83 32.07 20.69
C LYS A 238 15.48 31.86 19.99
N ILE A 239 14.46 32.62 20.42
CA ILE A 239 13.08 32.55 19.92
C ILE A 239 12.56 33.98 19.98
N ASP A 240 12.26 34.52 18.81
CA ASP A 240 11.74 35.88 18.62
C ASP A 240 10.20 35.92 18.68
N ASP A 241 9.55 34.78 18.46
CA ASP A 241 8.11 34.62 18.56
C ASP A 241 7.64 34.39 20.01
N SER A 242 6.70 35.22 20.47
CA SER A 242 6.21 35.16 21.86
C SER A 242 5.37 33.90 22.17
N VAL A 243 4.63 33.37 21.19
CA VAL A 243 3.80 32.17 21.36
C VAL A 243 4.69 30.95 21.41
N VAL A 244 5.66 30.85 20.50
CA VAL A 244 6.64 29.76 20.51
C VAL A 244 7.51 29.81 21.76
N ARG A 245 7.86 31.01 22.25
CA ARG A 245 8.58 31.19 23.52
C ARG A 245 7.80 30.60 24.68
N ALA A 246 6.50 30.92 24.80
CA ALA A 246 5.65 30.38 25.84
C ALA A 246 5.54 28.84 25.79
N ALA A 247 5.43 28.27 24.59
CA ALA A 247 5.42 26.82 24.40
C ALA A 247 6.75 26.16 24.82
N PHE A 248 7.89 26.78 24.50
CA PHE A 248 9.20 26.32 24.94
C PHE A 248 9.36 26.37 26.47
N ASP A 249 8.89 27.44 27.10
CA ASP A 249 8.90 27.57 28.57
C ASP A 249 8.02 26.49 29.23
N ARG A 250 6.86 26.18 28.64
CA ARG A 250 6.00 25.08 29.07
C ARG A 250 6.67 23.72 28.90
N TYR A 251 7.36 23.48 27.79
CA TYR A 251 8.18 22.29 27.58
C TYR A 251 9.24 22.13 28.69
N LEU A 252 9.96 23.21 29.05
CA LEU A 252 10.95 23.18 30.13
C LEU A 252 10.32 22.92 31.50
N GLU A 253 9.09 23.39 31.75
CA GLU A 253 8.33 23.07 32.96
C GLU A 253 7.95 21.58 33.01
N VAL A 254 7.40 21.04 31.92
CA VAL A 254 7.06 19.61 31.81
C VAL A 254 8.30 18.74 32.06
N ARG A 255 9.47 19.15 31.57
CA ARG A 255 10.74 18.47 31.87
C ARG A 255 11.08 18.46 33.36
N ARG A 256 10.85 19.58 34.06
CA ARG A 256 11.05 19.68 35.51
C ARG A 256 10.05 18.81 36.27
N GLU A 257 8.79 18.80 35.87
CA GLU A 257 7.75 17.93 36.44
C GLU A 257 8.10 16.43 36.32
N LEU A 258 8.78 16.05 35.23
CA LEU A 258 9.19 14.68 34.95
C LEU A 258 10.62 14.32 35.43
N ASP A 259 11.30 15.20 36.17
CA ASP A 259 12.73 15.07 36.57
C ASP A 259 13.67 14.65 35.41
N ARG A 260 13.48 15.24 34.22
CA ARG A 260 14.25 14.87 33.02
C ARG A 260 15.60 15.59 32.97
N LYS A 261 16.67 14.82 33.17
CA LYS A 261 18.08 15.27 33.11
C LYS A 261 18.77 15.09 31.76
N LYS A 262 18.10 14.48 30.77
CA LYS A 262 18.63 14.30 29.41
C LYS A 262 18.87 15.67 28.73
N PRO A 263 19.73 15.81 27.71
CA PRO A 263 19.88 17.06 26.96
C PRO A 263 18.56 17.56 26.35
N VAL A 264 18.51 18.84 25.99
CA VAL A 264 17.41 19.41 25.18
C VAL A 264 17.72 19.10 23.72
N THR A 265 16.83 18.34 23.07
CA THR A 265 16.95 17.92 21.66
C THR A 265 15.56 17.88 21.03
N LEU A 266 15.46 17.82 19.70
CA LEU A 266 14.18 17.63 19.01
C LEU A 266 13.51 16.30 19.43
N MET A 267 14.28 15.22 19.57
CA MET A 267 13.80 13.92 20.06
C MET A 267 13.18 14.03 21.47
N ASP A 268 13.79 14.82 22.36
CA ASP A 268 13.19 15.03 23.68
C ASP A 268 11.89 15.83 23.58
N MET A 269 11.84 16.90 22.78
CA MET A 269 10.61 17.68 22.55
C MET A 269 9.49 16.83 21.93
N GLY A 270 9.80 16.01 20.92
CA GLY A 270 8.82 15.17 20.22
C GLY A 270 8.24 14.06 21.09
N THR A 271 9.05 13.47 21.99
CA THR A 271 8.63 12.30 22.79
C THR A 271 8.15 12.63 24.21
N ILE A 272 8.27 13.87 24.67
CA ILE A 272 7.93 14.23 26.06
C ILE A 272 6.42 14.29 26.30
N GLY A 273 5.61 14.61 25.29
CA GLY A 273 4.16 14.71 25.39
C GLY A 273 3.54 13.40 25.90
N ALA A 274 3.78 12.29 25.22
CA ALA A 274 3.31 10.98 25.65
C ALA A 274 3.82 10.58 27.05
N LYS A 275 5.08 10.87 27.37
CA LYS A 275 5.65 10.59 28.70
C LYS A 275 4.94 11.38 29.81
N TYR A 276 4.62 12.64 29.53
CA TYR A 276 3.87 13.50 30.45
C TYR A 276 2.44 12.99 30.66
N LEU A 277 1.72 12.74 29.57
CA LEU A 277 0.34 12.26 29.61
C LEU A 277 0.23 10.89 30.31
N LYS A 278 1.21 10.00 30.09
CA LYS A 278 1.33 8.75 30.84
C LYS A 278 1.53 8.99 32.34
N ALA A 279 2.45 9.88 32.73
CA ALA A 279 2.72 10.20 34.14
C ALA A 279 1.51 10.84 34.84
N LYS A 280 0.63 11.53 34.09
CA LYS A 280 -0.65 12.06 34.59
C LYS A 280 -1.79 11.04 34.57
N GLY A 281 -1.54 9.81 34.12
CA GLY A 281 -2.55 8.74 34.07
C GLY A 281 -3.56 8.85 32.94
N VAL A 282 -3.25 9.62 31.89
CA VAL A 282 -4.09 9.77 30.69
C VAL A 282 -3.88 8.60 29.73
N LEU A 283 -2.61 8.33 29.35
CA LEU A 283 -2.27 7.18 28.49
C LEU A 283 -2.09 5.91 29.34
N LYS A 284 -3.09 5.03 29.36
CA LYS A 284 -3.12 3.85 30.24
C LYS A 284 -2.78 2.53 29.56
N ASN A 285 -2.89 2.47 28.24
CA ASN A 285 -2.93 1.21 27.50
C ASN A 285 -1.65 0.92 26.70
N LEU A 286 -0.57 1.68 26.91
CA LEU A 286 0.67 1.47 26.17
C LEU A 286 1.25 0.09 26.48
N ASP A 287 1.68 -0.64 25.45
CA ASP A 287 2.51 -1.83 25.68
C ASP A 287 3.93 -1.39 26.05
N GLU A 288 4.52 -2.04 27.06
CA GLU A 288 5.87 -1.74 27.54
C GLU A 288 6.77 -2.92 27.20
N SER A 289 7.64 -2.73 26.23
CA SER A 289 8.57 -3.75 25.75
C SER A 289 9.82 -3.07 25.18
N GLU A 290 10.95 -3.78 25.22
CA GLU A 290 12.19 -3.41 24.51
C GLU A 290 12.09 -3.68 22.99
N GLU A 291 10.99 -4.28 22.55
CA GLU A 291 10.75 -4.79 21.21
C GLU A 291 9.51 -4.10 20.59
N ILE A 292 9.60 -2.80 20.36
CA ILE A 292 8.49 -2.00 19.82
C ILE A 292 8.99 -1.23 18.60
N ASN A 293 8.84 -1.81 17.40
CA ASN A 293 9.13 -1.14 16.13
C ASN A 293 7.92 -0.35 15.59
N ALA A 294 6.71 -0.74 16.02
CA ALA A 294 5.45 -0.07 15.72
C ALA A 294 4.73 0.35 17.01
N CYS A 295 4.00 1.46 16.97
CA CYS A 295 3.19 1.90 18.11
C CYS A 295 2.26 0.78 18.54
N THR A 296 2.27 0.39 19.82
CA THR A 296 1.49 -0.76 20.30
C THR A 296 0.69 -0.40 21.54
N VAL A 297 -0.61 -0.68 21.52
CA VAL A 297 -1.51 -0.47 22.65
C VAL A 297 -2.34 -1.72 22.95
N LYS A 298 -2.60 -1.97 24.23
CA LYS A 298 -3.42 -3.08 24.75
C LYS A 298 -4.88 -2.69 24.74
N VAL A 299 -5.71 -3.51 24.13
CA VAL A 299 -7.14 -3.22 23.90
C VAL A 299 -8.00 -4.43 24.17
N LYS A 300 -9.30 -4.18 24.39
CA LYS A 300 -10.33 -5.22 24.39
C LYS A 300 -11.05 -5.23 23.05
N VAL A 301 -11.19 -6.42 22.47
CA VAL A 301 -11.86 -6.63 21.18
C VAL A 301 -12.99 -7.62 21.40
N ASP A 302 -14.15 -7.25 20.89
CA ASP A 302 -15.34 -8.11 20.86
C ASP A 302 -15.15 -9.15 19.74
N VAL A 303 -15.15 -10.42 20.07
CA VAL A 303 -15.10 -11.54 19.11
C VAL A 303 -16.29 -12.43 19.41
N ASP A 304 -17.26 -12.49 18.49
CA ASP A 304 -18.52 -13.23 18.64
C ASP A 304 -19.29 -12.91 19.94
N GLY A 305 -19.20 -11.67 20.43
CA GLY A 305 -19.86 -11.22 21.67
C GLY A 305 -19.01 -11.33 22.93
N GLU A 306 -17.78 -11.85 22.85
CA GLU A 306 -16.86 -12.00 23.99
C GLU A 306 -15.68 -11.02 23.93
N ASP A 307 -15.40 -10.34 25.04
CA ASP A 307 -14.26 -9.41 25.14
C ASP A 307 -12.93 -10.16 25.34
N GLN A 308 -12.06 -10.11 24.33
CA GLN A 308 -10.72 -10.71 24.34
C GLN A 308 -9.61 -9.66 24.45
N ASP A 309 -8.45 -10.05 24.99
CA ASP A 309 -7.26 -9.20 25.06
C ASP A 309 -6.49 -9.20 23.73
N TRP A 310 -6.27 -8.02 23.17
CA TRP A 310 -5.62 -7.82 21.89
C TRP A 310 -4.55 -6.72 21.98
N LEU A 311 -3.64 -6.74 21.02
CA LEU A 311 -2.73 -5.64 20.71
C LEU A 311 -3.19 -4.95 19.44
N PHE A 312 -3.27 -3.61 19.50
CA PHE A 312 -3.55 -2.74 18.36
C PHE A 312 -2.27 -1.99 18.01
N LEU A 313 -1.85 -2.09 16.75
CA LEU A 313 -0.58 -1.58 16.26
C LEU A 313 -0.78 -0.61 15.10
N PHE A 314 0.07 0.42 15.03
CA PHE A 314 0.09 1.35 13.91
C PHE A 314 1.47 1.97 13.72
N LYS A 315 1.77 2.36 12.48
CA LYS A 315 3.06 2.92 12.10
C LYS A 315 2.90 3.81 10.87
N ASN A 316 3.63 4.92 10.82
CA ASN A 316 3.90 5.63 9.57
C ASN A 316 5.40 5.54 9.24
N GLU A 317 5.72 5.53 7.95
CA GLU A 317 7.07 5.49 7.43
C GLU A 317 7.19 6.37 6.17
N THR A 318 8.42 6.70 5.78
CA THR A 318 8.68 7.54 4.60
C THR A 318 9.80 6.99 3.74
N HIS A 319 9.72 7.20 2.43
CA HIS A 319 10.72 6.77 1.45
C HIS A 319 11.00 7.87 0.41
N ASN A 320 11.17 9.11 0.87
CA ASN A 320 11.33 10.30 0.02
C ASN A 320 12.49 10.17 -0.98
N HIS A 321 13.69 9.78 -0.50
CA HIS A 321 14.90 9.74 -1.31
C HIS A 321 14.85 8.63 -2.39
N PRO A 322 14.57 7.36 -2.06
CA PRO A 322 14.46 6.30 -3.09
C PRO A 322 13.42 6.64 -4.16
N THR A 323 12.29 7.22 -3.75
CA THR A 323 11.18 7.51 -4.65
C THR A 323 11.44 8.71 -5.58
N GLU A 324 12.35 9.61 -5.22
CA GLU A 324 12.79 10.70 -6.11
C GLU A 324 13.64 10.15 -7.28
N ILE A 325 14.39 9.07 -7.05
CA ILE A 325 15.34 8.48 -8.02
C ILE A 325 14.65 7.41 -8.88
N GLU A 326 14.00 6.44 -8.24
CA GLU A 326 13.25 5.36 -8.90
C GLU A 326 11.88 5.27 -8.21
N PRO A 327 10.85 5.95 -8.75
CA PRO A 327 9.59 6.15 -8.05
C PRO A 327 8.79 4.87 -7.80
N PHE A 328 8.91 3.84 -8.66
CA PHE A 328 8.12 2.62 -8.51
C PHE A 328 8.60 1.83 -7.30
N GLY A 329 9.88 1.46 -7.27
CA GLY A 329 10.52 0.70 -6.22
C GLY A 329 10.58 1.48 -4.91
N GLY A 330 10.88 2.78 -4.96
CA GLY A 330 10.87 3.64 -3.77
C GLY A 330 9.52 3.64 -3.04
N ALA A 331 8.42 3.82 -3.77
CA ALA A 331 7.07 3.83 -3.19
C ALA A 331 6.58 2.42 -2.80
N ALA A 332 6.91 1.38 -3.57
CA ALA A 332 6.59 0.00 -3.23
C ALA A 332 7.27 -0.45 -1.93
N THR A 333 8.53 -0.07 -1.74
CA THR A 333 9.29 -0.41 -0.53
C THR A 333 8.93 0.47 0.66
N CYS A 334 8.35 1.65 0.45
CA CYS A 334 7.75 2.48 1.51
C CYS A 334 6.70 1.68 2.30
N ILE A 335 5.70 1.14 1.58
CA ILE A 335 4.63 0.36 2.20
C ILE A 335 5.15 -1.00 2.68
N GLY A 336 6.04 -1.68 1.95
CA GLY A 336 6.66 -2.93 2.39
C GLY A 336 7.39 -2.80 3.73
N GLY A 337 8.23 -1.77 3.88
CA GLY A 337 8.90 -1.49 5.17
C GLY A 337 7.88 -1.22 6.28
N ALA A 338 6.89 -0.35 6.02
CA ALA A 338 5.87 -0.01 6.99
C ALA A 338 5.05 -1.22 7.46
N ILE A 339 4.83 -2.24 6.61
CA ILE A 339 4.13 -3.47 6.97
C ILE A 339 4.97 -4.33 7.92
N ARG A 340 6.26 -4.50 7.64
CA ARG A 340 7.14 -5.37 8.44
C ARG A 340 7.34 -4.86 9.87
N ASP A 341 7.26 -3.55 10.08
CA ASP A 341 7.32 -2.93 11.40
C ASP A 341 6.27 -3.51 12.38
N PRO A 342 4.94 -3.49 12.11
CA PRO A 342 3.97 -4.20 12.94
C PRO A 342 4.13 -5.73 12.93
N LEU A 343 4.64 -6.36 11.86
CA LEU A 343 4.87 -7.82 11.86
C LEU A 343 5.89 -8.23 12.93
N SER A 344 6.89 -7.40 13.22
CA SER A 344 7.83 -7.63 14.33
C SER A 344 7.10 -7.82 15.68
N GLY A 345 5.96 -7.14 15.85
CA GLY A 345 5.04 -7.29 16.98
C GLY A 345 4.12 -8.52 16.91
N ARG A 346 4.38 -9.48 16.01
CA ARG A 346 3.54 -10.67 15.76
C ARG A 346 2.10 -10.32 15.40
N SER A 347 1.94 -9.28 14.59
CA SER A 347 0.64 -8.79 14.16
C SER A 347 0.29 -9.11 12.71
N TYR A 348 -0.98 -8.93 12.36
CA TYR A 348 -1.47 -8.96 10.99
C TYR A 348 -1.83 -7.53 10.57
N VAL A 349 -1.23 -7.03 9.49
CA VAL A 349 -1.52 -5.70 8.95
C VAL A 349 -2.70 -5.82 7.99
N TYR A 350 -3.74 -5.00 8.19
CA TYR A 350 -4.99 -5.12 7.43
C TYR A 350 -5.48 -3.82 6.81
N GLN A 351 -4.97 -2.65 7.24
CA GLN A 351 -5.25 -1.37 6.58
C GLN A 351 -3.96 -0.62 6.24
N ALA A 352 -4.05 0.20 5.19
CA ALA A 352 -3.03 1.14 4.80
C ALA A 352 -3.62 2.51 4.43
N MET A 353 -2.78 3.54 4.51
CA MET A 353 -3.04 4.90 4.08
C MET A 353 -1.82 5.42 3.33
N ARG A 354 -2.03 6.24 2.29
CA ARG A 354 -0.95 6.89 1.54
C ARG A 354 -1.19 8.41 1.53
N VAL A 355 -0.26 9.18 2.09
CA VAL A 355 -0.33 10.66 2.11
C VAL A 355 0.99 11.19 1.56
N THR A 356 0.98 11.79 0.39
CA THR A 356 2.21 12.15 -0.33
C THR A 356 2.20 13.59 -0.81
N GLY A 357 3.35 14.07 -1.29
CA GLY A 357 3.49 15.44 -1.77
C GLY A 357 4.41 15.58 -2.98
N ALA A 358 4.03 16.45 -3.90
CA ALA A 358 4.74 16.72 -5.15
C ALA A 358 4.54 18.18 -5.62
N GLY A 359 5.25 18.59 -6.66
CA GLY A 359 4.89 19.77 -7.44
C GLY A 359 3.75 19.47 -8.43
N ASP A 360 3.18 20.51 -9.03
CA ASP A 360 2.08 20.40 -10.00
C ASP A 360 2.39 19.39 -11.14
N PRO A 361 1.63 18.27 -11.26
CA PRO A 361 1.84 17.24 -12.27
C PRO A 361 1.25 17.60 -13.64
N LEU A 362 0.55 18.73 -13.77
CA LEU A 362 0.03 19.26 -15.03
C LEU A 362 1.08 20.10 -15.78
N VAL A 363 2.18 20.46 -15.13
CA VAL A 363 3.28 21.22 -15.75
C VAL A 363 3.89 20.45 -16.94
N PRO A 364 4.02 21.09 -18.13
CA PRO A 364 4.68 20.47 -19.27
C PRO A 364 6.14 20.10 -18.99
N VAL A 365 6.61 18.99 -19.55
CA VAL A 365 8.01 18.52 -19.39
C VAL A 365 9.06 19.53 -19.86
N SER A 366 8.73 20.38 -20.83
CA SER A 366 9.63 21.46 -21.25
C SER A 366 9.92 22.52 -20.17
N LYS A 367 9.12 22.55 -19.09
CA LYS A 367 9.28 23.46 -17.95
C LYS A 367 9.85 22.77 -16.70
N THR A 368 10.20 21.48 -16.76
CA THR A 368 10.76 20.75 -15.62
C THR A 368 12.25 21.01 -15.46
N LEU A 369 12.77 20.89 -14.24
CA LEU A 369 14.19 21.07 -13.95
C LEU A 369 15.05 20.02 -14.69
N LYS A 370 16.15 20.47 -15.29
CA LYS A 370 17.09 19.59 -15.99
C LYS A 370 17.72 18.61 -14.98
N GLY A 371 17.77 17.32 -15.34
CA GLY A 371 18.34 16.28 -14.48
C GLY A 371 17.37 15.70 -13.44
N LYS A 372 16.15 16.25 -13.32
CA LYS A 372 15.08 15.69 -12.48
C LYS A 372 14.01 15.00 -13.32
N LEU A 373 13.35 14.00 -12.74
CA LEU A 373 12.17 13.40 -13.36
C LEU A 373 11.01 14.42 -13.38
N PRO A 374 10.19 14.45 -14.45
CA PRO A 374 8.98 15.25 -14.45
C PRO A 374 8.04 14.89 -13.31
N GLN A 375 7.39 15.88 -12.69
CA GLN A 375 6.46 15.66 -11.57
C GLN A 375 5.34 14.68 -11.95
N ARG A 376 4.77 14.79 -13.16
CA ARG A 376 3.80 13.82 -13.68
C ARG A 376 4.31 12.37 -13.64
N LYS A 377 5.57 12.15 -14.04
CA LYS A 377 6.18 10.82 -14.05
C LYS A 377 6.43 10.33 -12.62
N LEU A 378 6.90 11.19 -11.73
CA LEU A 378 7.09 10.88 -10.31
C LEU A 378 5.77 10.43 -9.67
N VAL A 379 4.71 11.23 -9.75
CA VAL A 379 3.43 10.95 -9.07
C VAL A 379 2.75 9.69 -9.60
N THR A 380 2.71 9.52 -10.93
CA THR A 380 2.03 8.36 -11.54
C THR A 380 2.79 7.06 -11.33
N THR A 381 4.12 7.10 -11.42
CA THR A 381 4.97 5.91 -11.26
C THR A 381 5.03 5.46 -9.80
N ALA A 382 5.08 6.40 -8.84
CA ALA A 382 5.04 6.06 -7.43
C ALA A 382 3.68 5.57 -6.96
N ALA A 383 2.58 6.20 -7.41
CA ALA A 383 1.24 5.68 -7.15
C ALA A 383 1.11 4.24 -7.68
N ASN A 384 1.69 3.94 -8.84
CA ASN A 384 1.74 2.58 -9.38
C ASN A 384 2.58 1.62 -8.52
N GLY A 385 3.75 2.04 -8.04
CA GLY A 385 4.60 1.24 -7.16
C GLY A 385 3.91 0.86 -5.84
N TYR A 386 3.36 1.86 -5.15
CA TYR A 386 2.67 1.66 -3.87
C TYR A 386 1.41 0.80 -4.05
N SER A 387 0.53 1.14 -5.00
CA SER A 387 -0.70 0.37 -5.25
C SER A 387 -0.40 -1.06 -5.70
N SER A 388 0.60 -1.27 -6.55
CA SER A 388 1.00 -2.62 -6.98
C SER A 388 1.41 -3.48 -5.79
N TYR A 389 2.23 -2.95 -4.87
CA TYR A 389 2.67 -3.70 -3.69
C TYR A 389 1.50 -3.99 -2.72
N GLY A 390 0.73 -2.95 -2.38
CA GLY A 390 -0.42 -3.04 -1.45
C GLY A 390 -1.54 -3.96 -1.96
N ASN A 391 -1.86 -3.92 -3.25
CA ASN A 391 -2.89 -4.76 -3.85
C ASN A 391 -2.46 -6.23 -3.88
N GLN A 392 -1.20 -6.51 -4.24
CA GLN A 392 -0.66 -7.87 -4.30
C GLN A 392 -0.60 -8.52 -2.91
N ILE A 393 -0.14 -7.78 -1.91
CA ILE A 393 -0.05 -8.31 -0.54
C ILE A 393 -1.42 -8.40 0.15
N GLY A 394 -2.45 -7.72 -0.38
CA GLY A 394 -3.83 -7.78 0.10
C GLY A 394 -4.11 -6.85 1.28
N LEU A 395 -3.79 -5.56 1.14
CA LEU A 395 -4.08 -4.52 2.14
C LEU A 395 -5.19 -3.58 1.69
N ALA A 396 -6.16 -3.34 2.58
CA ALA A 396 -7.21 -2.36 2.35
C ALA A 396 -6.68 -0.95 2.56
N THR A 397 -6.45 -0.23 1.46
CA THR A 397 -6.01 1.16 1.48
C THR A 397 -7.22 2.09 1.51
N GLY A 398 -7.52 2.64 2.67
CA GLY A 398 -8.77 3.40 2.89
C GLY A 398 -8.69 4.89 2.57
N GLN A 399 -7.49 5.48 2.60
CA GLN A 399 -7.27 6.89 2.25
C GLN A 399 -5.98 7.04 1.42
N VAL A 400 -6.11 7.81 0.34
CA VAL A 400 -5.01 8.11 -0.60
C VAL A 400 -5.10 9.59 -0.96
N ASN A 401 -4.06 10.35 -0.65
CA ASN A 401 -3.98 11.78 -0.92
C ASN A 401 -2.61 12.17 -1.48
N GLU A 402 -2.62 13.04 -2.50
CA GLU A 402 -1.43 13.66 -3.08
C GLU A 402 -1.57 15.17 -2.88
N LEU A 403 -0.62 15.78 -2.18
CA LEU A 403 -0.62 17.19 -1.83
C LEU A 403 0.34 17.96 -2.72
N TYR A 404 -0.11 19.09 -3.25
CA TYR A 404 0.65 19.87 -4.20
C TYR A 404 1.15 21.16 -3.58
N HIS A 405 2.47 21.33 -3.61
CA HIS A 405 3.13 22.56 -3.16
C HIS A 405 4.41 22.80 -3.99
N PRO A 406 4.70 24.04 -4.44
CA PRO A 406 5.86 24.33 -5.28
C PRO A 406 7.20 23.88 -4.67
N GLY A 407 7.33 23.93 -3.34
CA GLY A 407 8.55 23.49 -2.65
C GLY A 407 8.85 21.99 -2.79
N TYR A 408 7.84 21.12 -3.03
CA TYR A 408 8.10 19.70 -3.26
C TYR A 408 8.74 19.39 -4.62
N VAL A 409 8.89 20.39 -5.50
CA VAL A 409 9.77 20.28 -6.68
C VAL A 409 11.22 20.06 -6.25
N ALA A 410 11.64 20.56 -5.07
CA ALA A 410 12.95 20.30 -4.49
C ALA A 410 13.15 18.79 -4.31
N LYS A 411 12.20 18.14 -3.65
CA LYS A 411 12.18 16.70 -3.43
C LYS A 411 10.79 16.29 -2.99
N ARG A 412 10.28 15.19 -3.53
CA ARG A 412 8.94 14.72 -3.24
C ARG A 412 8.80 14.20 -1.80
N MET A 413 7.57 14.10 -1.34
CA MET A 413 7.18 13.45 -0.08
C MET A 413 6.45 12.14 -0.40
N GLU A 414 6.90 11.01 0.14
CA GLU A 414 6.25 9.69 0.05
C GLU A 414 6.10 9.15 1.48
N ILE A 415 4.87 9.12 2.01
CA ILE A 415 4.53 8.61 3.34
C ILE A 415 3.49 7.51 3.20
N GLY A 416 3.74 6.39 3.86
CA GLY A 416 2.78 5.33 4.07
C GLY A 416 2.45 5.20 5.56
N ALA A 417 1.20 4.91 5.89
CA ALA A 417 0.79 4.53 7.24
C ALA A 417 0.00 3.24 7.22
N VAL A 418 0.14 2.42 8.25
CA VAL A 418 -0.49 1.10 8.37
C VAL A 418 -1.10 0.86 9.73
N VAL A 419 -2.08 -0.04 9.77
CA VAL A 419 -2.74 -0.52 10.99
C VAL A 419 -2.70 -2.04 11.02
N GLY A 420 -2.29 -2.59 12.16
CA GLY A 420 -2.24 -4.01 12.44
C GLY A 420 -2.88 -4.37 13.78
N ALA A 421 -3.26 -5.63 13.94
CA ALA A 421 -3.83 -6.14 15.19
C ALA A 421 -3.47 -7.62 15.39
N THR A 422 -3.47 -8.07 16.64
CA THR A 422 -3.26 -9.48 17.00
C THR A 422 -3.82 -9.80 18.38
N PRO A 423 -4.31 -11.02 18.63
CA PRO A 423 -4.60 -11.47 19.99
C PRO A 423 -3.35 -11.35 20.87
N ALA A 424 -3.51 -10.86 22.10
CA ALA A 424 -2.38 -10.71 23.02
C ALA A 424 -1.71 -12.06 23.35
N SER A 425 -2.45 -13.17 23.21
CA SER A 425 -1.95 -14.54 23.40
C SER A 425 -0.95 -15.00 22.34
N HIS A 426 -0.86 -14.32 21.20
CA HIS A 426 0.10 -14.64 20.13
C HIS A 426 1.50 -14.12 20.47
N VAL A 427 1.60 -13.11 21.35
CA VAL A 427 2.83 -12.35 21.56
C VAL A 427 3.48 -12.75 22.87
N ARG A 428 4.68 -13.31 22.76
CA ARG A 428 5.59 -13.58 23.88
C ARG A 428 6.61 -12.46 23.99
N ARG A 429 6.66 -11.74 25.12
CA ARG A 429 7.64 -10.67 25.38
C ARG A 429 8.77 -11.19 26.27
N GLU A 430 9.82 -11.73 25.66
CA GLU A 430 10.99 -12.24 26.39
C GLU A 430 12.31 -11.70 25.82
N THR A 431 13.33 -11.61 26.67
CA THR A 431 14.70 -11.29 26.25
C THR A 431 15.40 -12.56 25.78
N PRO A 432 16.00 -12.59 24.59
CA PRO A 432 16.77 -13.75 24.13
C PRO A 432 17.91 -14.11 25.08
N ALA A 433 18.08 -15.41 25.33
CA ALA A 433 19.09 -15.95 26.25
C ALA A 433 20.25 -16.61 25.48
N PRO A 434 21.46 -16.71 26.08
CA PRO A 434 22.57 -17.42 25.47
C PRO A 434 22.19 -18.84 25.05
N GLY A 435 22.50 -19.19 23.80
CA GLY A 435 22.13 -20.47 23.19
C GLY A 435 20.96 -20.39 22.21
N ASP A 436 20.06 -19.41 22.39
CA ASP A 436 18.94 -19.13 21.48
C ASP A 436 19.43 -18.93 20.05
N LYS A 437 18.58 -19.28 19.07
CA LYS A 437 18.89 -19.25 17.65
C LYS A 437 18.20 -18.07 16.98
N ILE A 438 18.89 -17.46 16.02
CA ILE A 438 18.27 -16.47 15.14
C ILE A 438 18.02 -17.11 13.78
N VAL A 439 16.77 -17.05 13.34
CA VAL A 439 16.32 -17.52 12.04
C VAL A 439 16.02 -16.31 11.15
N LEU A 440 16.57 -16.31 9.94
CA LEU A 440 16.23 -15.39 8.86
C LEU A 440 15.10 -15.99 8.04
N LEU A 441 14.04 -15.22 7.83
CA LEU A 441 12.83 -15.60 7.09
C LEU A 441 12.70 -14.79 5.80
N GLY A 442 12.19 -15.43 4.74
CA GLY A 442 11.74 -14.78 3.51
C GLY A 442 12.83 -14.59 2.45
N GLY A 443 12.93 -13.37 1.92
CA GLY A 443 13.71 -13.04 0.73
C GLY A 443 15.20 -13.38 0.82
N ARG A 444 15.80 -13.71 -0.34
CA ARG A 444 17.24 -13.98 -0.46
C ARG A 444 18.05 -12.68 -0.58
N THR A 445 19.31 -12.73 -0.14
CA THR A 445 20.21 -11.57 -0.07
C THR A 445 20.92 -11.31 -1.40
N GLY A 446 20.90 -10.06 -1.87
CA GLY A 446 21.57 -9.56 -3.07
C GLY A 446 22.40 -8.29 -2.81
N ARG A 447 22.91 -7.65 -3.87
CA ARG A 447 23.54 -6.31 -3.79
C ARG A 447 22.46 -5.23 -3.81
N ASP A 448 21.56 -5.29 -2.84
CA ASP A 448 20.36 -4.47 -2.83
C ASP A 448 20.47 -3.44 -1.70
N GLY A 449 20.29 -2.15 -2.02
CA GLY A 449 20.27 -1.04 -1.05
C GLY A 449 21.57 -0.85 -0.28
N ILE A 450 22.70 -1.38 -0.77
CA ILE A 450 23.99 -1.23 -0.08
C ILE A 450 24.38 0.25 -0.09
N GLY A 451 24.30 0.89 1.08
CA GLY A 451 24.53 2.32 1.24
C GLY A 451 23.26 3.18 1.22
N GLY A 452 22.07 2.61 1.03
CA GLY A 452 20.80 3.37 0.95
C GLY A 452 20.52 4.23 2.18
N ALA A 453 20.71 3.70 3.39
CA ALA A 453 20.61 4.47 4.63
C ALA A 453 21.56 5.68 4.66
N THR A 454 22.80 5.51 4.20
CA THR A 454 23.79 6.60 4.11
C THR A 454 23.50 7.57 2.97
N GLY A 455 23.00 7.10 1.83
CA GLY A 455 22.60 7.90 0.66
C GLY A 455 21.40 8.81 0.96
N SER A 456 20.43 8.32 1.73
CA SER A 456 19.27 9.09 2.19
C SER A 456 19.63 10.35 3.01
N SER A 457 20.82 10.35 3.63
CA SER A 457 21.38 11.44 4.45
C SER A 457 22.20 12.47 3.63
N LYS A 458 22.49 12.18 2.36
CA LYS A 458 23.29 13.05 1.46
C LYS A 458 22.39 14.04 0.69
N ALA A 459 22.99 15.17 0.28
CA ALA A 459 22.32 16.16 -0.57
C ALA A 459 22.55 15.82 -2.05
N HIS A 460 21.56 16.06 -2.89
CA HIS A 460 21.59 15.71 -4.31
C HIS A 460 22.30 16.73 -5.18
N ASN A 461 23.05 16.24 -6.15
CA ASN A 461 23.48 16.99 -7.34
C ASN A 461 23.42 16.08 -8.58
N VAL A 462 23.56 16.66 -9.76
CA VAL A 462 23.44 15.92 -11.03
C VAL A 462 24.46 14.77 -11.16
N GLU A 463 25.63 14.87 -10.52
CA GLU A 463 26.71 13.86 -10.60
C GLU A 463 26.52 12.67 -9.64
N SER A 464 25.72 12.79 -8.56
CA SER A 464 25.46 11.70 -7.62
C SER A 464 24.45 10.70 -8.16
N LEU A 465 23.40 11.18 -8.84
CA LEU A 465 22.28 10.38 -9.35
C LEU A 465 22.69 9.23 -10.30
N GLU A 466 23.82 9.36 -11.02
CA GLU A 466 24.35 8.30 -11.90
C GLU A 466 25.05 7.15 -11.12
N LYS A 467 25.47 7.38 -9.87
CA LYS A 467 26.18 6.41 -9.03
C LYS A 467 25.28 5.66 -8.04
N ASP A 468 24.08 6.19 -7.77
CA ASP A 468 23.17 5.71 -6.72
C ASP A 468 22.31 4.49 -7.13
N GLY A 469 22.66 3.84 -8.25
CA GLY A 469 21.93 2.71 -8.84
C GLY A 469 21.72 1.50 -7.91
N ALA A 470 22.61 1.32 -6.94
CA ALA A 470 22.55 0.24 -5.95
C ALA A 470 21.62 0.53 -4.76
N GLU A 471 21.15 1.78 -4.62
CA GLU A 471 20.42 2.24 -3.43
C GLU A 471 18.90 1.98 -3.49
N VAL A 472 18.33 1.71 -4.68
CA VAL A 472 16.87 1.51 -4.86
C VAL A 472 16.54 0.09 -5.32
N GLN A 473 15.51 -0.49 -4.70
CA GLN A 473 15.11 -1.89 -4.86
C GLN A 473 13.66 -2.01 -5.33
N LYS A 474 13.35 -3.11 -6.01
CA LYS A 474 11.98 -3.54 -6.26
C LYS A 474 11.59 -4.61 -5.27
N GLY A 475 10.47 -4.42 -4.60
CA GLY A 475 9.94 -5.40 -3.68
C GLY A 475 9.24 -6.57 -4.37
N ASN A 476 9.11 -7.68 -3.64
CA ASN A 476 8.44 -8.92 -4.00
C ASN A 476 7.23 -9.18 -3.07
N ALA A 477 6.13 -8.45 -3.30
CA ALA A 477 4.93 -8.52 -2.46
C ALA A 477 4.38 -9.95 -2.22
N PRO A 478 4.38 -10.89 -3.19
CA PRO A 478 3.99 -12.28 -2.93
C PRO A 478 4.82 -12.99 -1.87
N GLU A 479 6.10 -12.66 -1.69
CA GLU A 479 6.94 -13.23 -0.63
C GLU A 479 6.60 -12.62 0.73
N GLU A 480 6.37 -11.30 0.79
CA GLU A 480 5.95 -10.64 2.03
C GLU A 480 4.54 -11.07 2.49
N ARG A 481 3.65 -11.42 1.56
CA ARG A 481 2.35 -12.02 1.89
C ARG A 481 2.51 -13.32 2.68
N LYS A 482 3.49 -14.15 2.33
CA LYS A 482 3.77 -15.40 3.06
C LYS A 482 4.23 -15.12 4.48
N LEU A 483 5.05 -14.08 4.68
CA LEU A 483 5.40 -13.59 6.01
C LEU A 483 4.14 -13.21 6.78
N GLN A 484 3.27 -12.37 6.24
CA GLN A 484 2.02 -11.99 6.92
C GLN A 484 1.15 -13.19 7.32
N ARG A 485 1.08 -14.23 6.48
CA ARG A 485 0.34 -15.47 6.79
C ARG A 485 0.97 -16.24 7.95
N LEU A 486 2.30 -16.38 7.97
CA LEU A 486 3.02 -16.99 9.12
C LEU A 486 2.81 -16.19 10.41
N PHE A 487 2.87 -14.86 10.35
CA PHE A 487 2.70 -13.98 11.51
C PHE A 487 1.25 -13.81 11.98
N ARG A 488 0.26 -14.34 11.25
CA ARG A 488 -1.13 -14.46 11.70
C ARG A 488 -1.35 -15.72 12.55
N ARG A 489 -0.48 -16.72 12.45
CA ARG A 489 -0.64 -18.02 13.12
C ARG A 489 -0.22 -17.98 14.58
N GLU A 490 -1.14 -18.34 15.48
CA GLU A 490 -0.86 -18.41 16.92
C GLU A 490 0.27 -19.39 17.25
N ASP A 491 0.25 -20.57 16.63
CA ASP A 491 1.18 -21.67 16.91
C ASP A 491 2.63 -21.32 16.58
N ALA A 492 2.86 -20.61 15.47
CA ALA A 492 4.16 -20.08 15.11
C ALA A 492 4.58 -18.87 15.96
N CYS A 493 3.67 -17.89 16.16
CA CYS A 493 3.99 -16.64 16.85
C CYS A 493 4.40 -16.82 18.31
N ARG A 494 3.78 -17.78 19.02
CA ARG A 494 4.10 -18.06 20.44
C ARG A 494 5.51 -18.60 20.67
N LEU A 495 6.14 -19.16 19.64
CA LEU A 495 7.52 -19.65 19.70
C LEU A 495 8.55 -18.50 19.64
N ILE A 496 8.14 -17.34 19.11
CA ILE A 496 9.02 -16.19 18.90
C ILE A 496 9.21 -15.41 20.20
N LYS A 497 10.43 -15.46 20.76
CA LYS A 497 10.81 -14.65 21.93
C LYS A 497 10.98 -13.18 21.56
N ARG A 498 11.65 -12.93 20.43
CA ARG A 498 11.90 -11.59 19.90
C ARG A 498 12.00 -11.62 18.37
N CYS A 499 11.66 -10.54 17.70
CA CYS A 499 11.62 -10.38 16.26
C CYS A 499 12.01 -8.96 15.85
N ASN A 500 12.61 -8.84 14.68
CA ASN A 500 12.94 -7.56 14.06
C ASN A 500 12.75 -7.66 12.54
N ASP A 501 12.41 -6.56 11.88
CA ASP A 501 12.36 -6.48 10.44
C ASP A 501 13.74 -6.23 9.84
N PHE A 502 13.92 -6.56 8.56
CA PHE A 502 15.08 -6.11 7.79
C PHE A 502 14.73 -4.82 7.03
N GLY A 503 15.32 -3.73 7.50
CA GLY A 503 15.36 -2.43 6.82
C GLY A 503 16.80 -1.98 6.55
N ALA A 504 17.13 -0.77 7.00
CA ALA A 504 18.45 -0.16 6.86
C ALA A 504 19.56 -0.99 7.55
N GLY A 505 20.69 -1.19 6.87
CA GLY A 505 21.86 -1.92 7.40
C GLY A 505 21.73 -3.44 7.50
N GLY A 506 20.62 -4.02 7.03
CA GLY A 506 20.52 -5.45 6.75
C GLY A 506 20.77 -6.37 7.94
N VAL A 507 21.54 -7.45 7.71
CA VAL A 507 21.90 -8.45 8.73
C VAL A 507 22.55 -7.79 9.95
N SER A 508 23.36 -6.76 9.74
CA SER A 508 24.11 -6.13 10.82
C SER A 508 23.21 -5.43 11.83
N VAL A 509 22.16 -4.74 11.37
CA VAL A 509 21.22 -4.00 12.22
C VAL A 509 20.10 -4.93 12.69
N ALA A 510 19.36 -5.54 11.75
CA ALA A 510 18.18 -6.34 12.05
C ALA A 510 18.46 -7.48 13.05
N ILE A 511 19.52 -8.27 12.79
CA ILE A 511 19.93 -9.33 13.73
C ILE A 511 20.67 -8.74 14.92
N GLY A 512 21.52 -7.73 14.68
CA GLY A 512 22.33 -7.11 15.71
C GLY A 512 21.53 -6.45 16.83
N GLU A 513 20.30 -6.03 16.60
CA GLU A 513 19.44 -5.43 17.63
C GLU A 513 18.66 -6.44 18.48
N LEU A 514 18.62 -7.72 18.07
CA LEU A 514 17.83 -8.72 18.79
C LEU A 514 18.42 -9.07 20.17
N ALA A 515 19.74 -9.07 20.31
CA ALA A 515 20.41 -9.45 21.55
C ALA A 515 21.78 -8.78 21.71
N ASP A 516 22.21 -8.59 22.96
CA ASP A 516 23.47 -7.92 23.27
C ASP A 516 24.69 -8.66 22.73
N GLY A 517 24.70 -9.99 22.84
CA GLY A 517 25.76 -10.89 22.39
C GLY A 517 25.30 -11.81 21.26
N LEU A 518 25.99 -11.77 20.12
CA LEU A 518 25.61 -12.52 18.92
C LEU A 518 26.83 -13.09 18.19
N PHE A 519 26.69 -14.32 17.72
CA PHE A 519 27.58 -14.93 16.74
C PHE A 519 26.81 -15.24 15.46
N ILE A 520 27.14 -14.54 14.38
CA ILE A 520 26.49 -14.63 13.07
C ILE A 520 27.42 -15.32 12.07
N ASP A 521 26.92 -16.32 11.36
CA ASP A 521 27.64 -17.00 10.27
C ASP A 521 27.10 -16.54 8.91
N LEU A 522 27.82 -15.61 8.27
CA LEU A 522 27.40 -15.01 7.01
C LEU A 522 27.37 -16.02 5.85
N ASN A 523 28.03 -17.17 5.99
CA ASN A 523 27.97 -18.23 4.96
C ASN A 523 26.60 -18.90 4.90
N LYS A 524 25.80 -18.79 5.96
CA LYS A 524 24.44 -19.36 6.03
C LYS A 524 23.36 -18.44 5.51
N VAL A 525 23.67 -17.16 5.27
CA VAL A 525 22.70 -16.19 4.77
C VAL A 525 22.29 -16.60 3.33
N PRO A 526 20.99 -16.84 3.05
CA PRO A 526 20.53 -17.20 1.71
C PRO A 526 20.84 -16.10 0.68
N LYS A 527 21.30 -16.49 -0.51
CA LYS A 527 21.78 -15.55 -1.56
C LYS A 527 20.96 -15.65 -2.84
N LYS A 528 20.69 -14.51 -3.49
CA LYS A 528 20.07 -14.45 -4.83
C LYS A 528 21.01 -15.02 -5.90
N TYR A 529 22.31 -14.76 -5.74
CA TYR A 529 23.38 -15.20 -6.64
C TYR A 529 24.72 -15.26 -5.89
N GLU A 530 25.67 -16.03 -6.42
CA GLU A 530 27.03 -16.11 -5.87
C GLU A 530 27.84 -14.83 -6.15
N GLY A 531 28.98 -14.69 -5.47
CA GLY A 531 29.89 -13.57 -5.69
C GLY A 531 29.70 -12.37 -4.78
N LEU A 532 28.82 -12.47 -3.77
CA LEU A 532 28.70 -11.49 -2.68
C LEU A 532 29.84 -11.67 -1.67
N ASP A 533 30.51 -10.58 -1.29
CA ASP A 533 31.54 -10.61 -0.25
C ASP A 533 30.95 -10.52 1.17
N GLY A 534 31.78 -10.72 2.20
CA GLY A 534 31.35 -10.66 3.60
C GLY A 534 30.78 -9.31 4.04
N THR A 535 31.22 -8.21 3.43
CA THR A 535 30.65 -6.88 3.68
C THR A 535 29.26 -6.77 3.06
N GLU A 536 29.13 -7.14 1.80
CA GLU A 536 27.86 -7.10 1.06
C GLU A 536 26.78 -7.94 1.74
N LEU A 537 27.13 -9.13 2.25
CA LEU A 537 26.23 -9.97 3.02
C LEU A 537 25.82 -9.35 4.37
N ALA A 538 26.73 -8.65 5.03
CA ALA A 538 26.48 -8.06 6.35
C ALA A 538 25.54 -6.84 6.28
N ILE A 539 25.64 -6.01 5.24
CA ILE A 539 24.94 -4.71 5.16
C ILE A 539 23.87 -4.64 4.07
N SER A 540 23.64 -5.72 3.32
CA SER A 540 22.60 -5.75 2.27
C SER A 540 21.21 -5.51 2.84
N GLU A 541 20.47 -4.59 2.22
CA GLU A 541 19.14 -4.16 2.60
C GLU A 541 18.05 -4.85 1.77
N SER A 542 18.31 -6.03 1.19
CA SER A 542 17.30 -6.82 0.46
C SER A 542 15.96 -6.87 1.21
N GLN A 543 14.87 -6.67 0.48
CA GLN A 543 13.51 -6.61 1.03
C GLN A 543 12.93 -7.99 1.42
N GLU A 544 11.72 -7.96 2.00
CA GLU A 544 10.91 -9.12 2.39
C GLU A 544 11.60 -10.10 3.34
N ARG A 545 12.34 -9.58 4.32
CA ARG A 545 13.05 -10.39 5.32
C ARG A 545 12.66 -10.02 6.74
N MET A 546 12.60 -11.03 7.61
CA MET A 546 12.40 -10.90 9.06
C MET A 546 13.46 -11.72 9.81
N ALA A 547 13.85 -11.27 11.00
CA ALA A 547 14.69 -12.04 11.92
C ALA A 547 13.88 -12.43 13.14
N VAL A 548 13.91 -13.70 13.55
CA VAL A 548 13.25 -14.19 14.77
C VAL A 548 14.23 -14.90 15.68
N ALA A 549 14.14 -14.62 16.98
CA ALA A 549 14.88 -15.28 18.05
C ALA A 549 14.01 -16.36 18.69
N LEU A 550 14.52 -17.60 18.70
CA LEU A 550 13.82 -18.81 19.14
C LEU A 550 14.64 -19.56 20.18
N ALA A 551 13.97 -20.25 21.10
CA ALA A 551 14.62 -21.24 21.94
C ALA A 551 15.13 -22.41 21.07
N PRO A 552 16.27 -23.06 21.40
CA PRO A 552 16.80 -24.17 20.61
C PRO A 552 15.80 -25.30 20.35
N GLU A 553 14.95 -25.61 21.33
CA GLU A 553 13.91 -26.64 21.27
C GLU A 553 12.75 -26.29 20.33
N ASP A 554 12.52 -25.00 20.06
CA ASP A 554 11.40 -24.51 19.25
C ASP A 554 11.77 -24.37 17.75
N VAL A 555 13.05 -24.45 17.40
CA VAL A 555 13.55 -24.14 16.05
C VAL A 555 12.97 -25.06 14.98
N ASP A 556 13.05 -26.38 15.17
CA ASP A 556 12.63 -27.34 14.14
C ASP A 556 11.12 -27.23 13.86
N GLU A 557 10.33 -26.99 14.90
CA GLU A 557 8.88 -26.79 14.79
C GLU A 557 8.55 -25.48 14.05
N PHE A 558 9.25 -24.39 14.37
CA PHE A 558 9.08 -23.13 13.67
C PHE A 558 9.48 -23.22 12.19
N LEU A 559 10.58 -23.92 11.87
CA LEU A 559 11.00 -24.15 10.47
C LEU A 559 9.97 -24.97 9.70
N ARG A 560 9.30 -25.93 10.36
CA ARG A 560 8.18 -26.68 9.76
C ARG A 560 7.02 -25.76 9.43
N TYR A 561 6.62 -24.87 10.35
CA TYR A 561 5.56 -23.89 10.10
C TYR A 561 5.91 -22.92 8.95
N ALA A 562 7.14 -22.42 8.90
CA ALA A 562 7.59 -21.59 7.76
C ALA A 562 7.51 -22.36 6.42
N HIS A 563 7.90 -23.64 6.42
CA HIS A 563 7.79 -24.48 5.22
C HIS A 563 6.32 -24.71 4.80
N GLU A 564 5.39 -24.89 5.73
CA GLU A 564 3.95 -24.98 5.43
C GLU A 564 3.43 -23.70 4.76
N GLU A 565 3.97 -22.54 5.15
CA GLU A 565 3.66 -21.25 4.55
C GLU A 565 4.42 -20.95 3.25
N ASN A 566 5.11 -21.95 2.69
CA ASN A 566 5.92 -21.84 1.47
C ASN A 566 7.03 -20.77 1.57
N LEU A 567 7.60 -20.63 2.77
CA LEU A 567 8.57 -19.60 3.13
C LEU A 567 9.95 -20.22 3.38
N GLU A 568 11.00 -19.59 2.85
CA GLU A 568 12.38 -19.98 3.16
C GLU A 568 12.76 -19.49 4.57
N ALA A 569 13.34 -20.37 5.39
CA ALA A 569 13.73 -20.07 6.77
C ALA A 569 15.08 -20.71 7.09
N THR A 570 16.05 -19.92 7.56
CA THR A 570 17.43 -20.39 7.78
C THR A 570 18.01 -19.91 9.11
N VAL A 571 18.57 -20.82 9.91
CA VAL A 571 19.31 -20.47 11.13
C VAL A 571 20.65 -19.85 10.77
N VAL A 572 20.81 -18.55 11.03
CA VAL A 572 22.01 -17.78 10.62
C VAL A 572 22.85 -17.32 11.80
N ALA A 573 22.30 -17.24 13.01
CA ALA A 573 23.04 -16.81 14.19
C ALA A 573 22.66 -17.54 15.47
N ARG A 574 23.46 -17.35 16.52
CA ARG A 574 23.17 -17.76 17.90
C ARG A 574 23.44 -16.60 18.86
N VAL A 575 22.63 -16.52 19.91
CA VAL A 575 22.86 -15.61 21.03
C VAL A 575 24.02 -16.13 21.89
N THR A 576 24.92 -15.24 22.29
CA THR A 576 26.10 -15.56 23.10
C THR A 576 26.06 -14.82 24.44
N GLU A 577 26.72 -15.38 25.46
CA GLU A 577 26.83 -14.74 26.78
C GLU A 577 27.72 -13.49 26.75
N GLU A 578 28.78 -13.51 25.93
CA GLU A 578 29.66 -12.36 25.74
C GLU A 578 28.90 -11.24 24.99
N PRO A 579 28.80 -10.01 25.53
CA PRO A 579 28.02 -8.91 24.95
C PRO A 579 28.75 -8.24 23.78
N ARG A 580 28.97 -9.01 22.72
CA ARG A 580 29.66 -8.61 21.50
C ARG A 580 28.91 -9.11 20.27
N LEU A 581 28.92 -8.30 19.23
CA LEU A 581 28.49 -8.67 17.89
C LEU A 581 29.68 -9.23 17.12
N LYS A 582 29.67 -10.55 16.86
CA LYS A 582 30.69 -11.25 16.09
C LYS A 582 30.09 -11.80 14.80
N MET A 583 30.70 -11.49 13.66
CA MET A 583 30.32 -12.05 12.35
C MET A 583 31.51 -12.76 11.73
N VAL A 584 31.27 -13.97 11.22
CA VAL A 584 32.28 -14.76 10.49
C VAL A 584 31.86 -14.96 9.04
N TRP A 585 32.84 -14.94 8.14
CA TRP A 585 32.65 -15.25 6.73
C TRP A 585 33.87 -16.00 6.20
N ASP A 586 33.63 -17.10 5.48
CA ASP A 586 34.70 -17.96 4.93
C ASP A 586 35.80 -18.39 5.95
N GLY A 587 35.43 -18.52 7.23
CA GLY A 587 36.32 -18.95 8.31
C GLY A 587 37.05 -17.82 9.05
N GLU A 588 36.95 -16.58 8.57
CA GLU A 588 37.56 -15.40 9.19
C GLU A 588 36.53 -14.54 9.92
N THR A 589 36.95 -13.90 11.01
CA THR A 589 36.11 -12.92 11.73
C THR A 589 36.17 -11.57 11.00
N VAL A 590 35.05 -11.14 10.44
CA VAL A 590 34.95 -9.87 9.71
C VAL A 590 34.36 -8.74 10.54
N VAL A 591 33.63 -9.05 11.62
CA VAL A 591 33.14 -8.08 12.61
C VAL A 591 33.34 -8.65 14.01
N ASP A 592 33.89 -7.84 14.92
CA ASP A 592 34.00 -8.15 16.34
C ASP A 592 33.93 -6.89 17.21
N VAL A 593 32.72 -6.43 17.50
CA VAL A 593 32.50 -5.14 18.19
C VAL A 593 31.70 -5.34 19.47
N SER A 594 32.06 -4.63 20.54
CA SER A 594 31.33 -4.66 21.80
C SER A 594 29.97 -3.95 21.72
N ARG A 595 28.97 -4.48 22.43
CA ARG A 595 27.63 -3.87 22.52
C ARG A 595 27.70 -2.45 23.07
N GLU A 596 28.47 -2.26 24.13
CA GLU A 596 28.66 -0.95 24.78
C GLU A 596 29.12 0.12 23.78
N PHE A 597 30.08 -0.22 22.92
CA PHE A 597 30.57 0.71 21.90
C PHE A 597 29.53 0.98 20.80
N LEU A 598 28.83 -0.04 20.30
CA LEU A 598 27.76 0.17 19.31
C LEU A 598 26.66 1.09 19.86
N SER A 599 26.23 0.84 21.10
CA SER A 599 25.20 1.62 21.81
C SER A 599 25.65 3.01 22.27
N SER A 600 26.95 3.32 22.18
CA SER A 600 27.46 4.67 22.51
C SER A 600 26.95 5.74 21.55
N ASN A 601 26.49 5.33 20.36
CA ASN A 601 25.94 6.21 19.34
C ASN A 601 26.94 7.32 18.97
N GLY A 602 28.18 7.00 18.61
CA GLY A 602 29.16 7.96 18.08
C GLY A 602 29.46 9.18 18.97
N ALA A 603 29.99 10.24 18.37
CA ALA A 603 30.32 11.47 19.08
C ALA A 603 29.07 12.33 19.37
N PRO A 604 29.02 13.05 20.51
CA PRO A 604 27.96 14.03 20.80
C PRO A 604 28.00 15.18 19.77
N LYS A 605 26.82 15.64 19.34
CA LYS A 605 26.65 16.79 18.45
C LYS A 605 25.97 17.93 19.18
N HIS A 606 26.32 19.17 18.83
CA HIS A 606 25.84 20.40 19.45
C HIS A 606 25.45 21.40 18.36
N GLN A 607 24.39 22.18 18.59
CA GLN A 607 23.91 23.16 17.63
C GLN A 607 23.13 24.31 18.29
N ASP A 608 23.36 25.54 17.83
CA ASP A 608 22.55 26.70 18.22
C ASP A 608 21.24 26.78 17.43
N VAL A 609 20.18 27.29 18.08
CA VAL A 609 18.84 27.44 17.47
C VAL A 609 18.39 28.89 17.49
N HIS A 610 17.83 29.36 16.37
CA HIS A 610 17.10 30.62 16.30
C HIS A 610 15.73 30.41 15.64
N VAL A 611 14.66 30.49 16.44
CA VAL A 611 13.28 30.52 15.94
C VAL A 611 12.90 31.96 15.61
N GLU A 612 12.62 32.23 14.35
CA GLU A 612 12.15 33.52 13.86
C GLU A 612 10.67 33.79 14.22
N ALA A 613 10.26 35.06 14.15
CA ALA A 613 8.86 35.44 14.31
C ALA A 613 7.98 34.74 13.27
N GLN A 614 6.87 34.14 13.71
CA GLN A 614 6.02 33.37 12.82
C GLN A 614 5.13 34.29 11.98
N GLY A 615 4.83 33.86 10.74
CA GLY A 615 3.95 34.58 9.84
C GLY A 615 2.46 34.31 10.07
N SER A 616 1.63 34.94 9.24
CA SER A 616 0.21 34.65 9.12
C SER A 616 -0.11 34.15 7.72
N TYR A 617 -1.03 33.20 7.61
CA TYR A 617 -1.55 32.73 6.33
C TYR A 617 -3.08 32.69 6.37
N ALA A 618 -3.70 33.24 5.34
CA ALA A 618 -5.14 33.17 5.11
C ALA A 618 -5.38 32.52 3.75
N PRO A 619 -6.44 31.71 3.60
CA PRO A 619 -6.81 31.15 2.32
C PRO A 619 -7.28 32.26 1.38
N SER A 620 -7.00 32.12 0.09
CA SER A 620 -7.43 33.07 -0.93
C SER A 620 -7.84 32.31 -2.17
N TRP A 621 -8.99 32.67 -2.74
CA TRP A 621 -9.57 32.04 -3.93
C TRP A 621 -9.92 33.14 -4.93
N GLU A 622 -9.49 32.99 -6.17
CA GLU A 622 -9.65 34.03 -7.20
C GLU A 622 -11.11 34.12 -7.66
N GLY A 623 -11.58 35.32 -8.00
CA GLY A 623 -12.93 35.56 -8.52
C GLY A 623 -13.62 36.77 -7.89
N ASP A 624 -14.43 37.46 -8.68
CA ASP A 624 -15.23 38.62 -8.24
C ASP A 624 -16.62 38.19 -7.74
N THR A 625 -17.07 37.00 -8.12
CA THR A 625 -18.36 36.40 -7.74
C THR A 625 -18.18 35.15 -6.88
N LEU A 626 -19.24 34.75 -6.14
CA LEU A 626 -19.22 33.51 -5.37
C LEU A 626 -18.97 32.28 -6.26
N ALA A 627 -19.57 32.24 -7.46
CA ALA A 627 -19.38 31.14 -8.40
C ALA A 627 -17.94 31.02 -8.89
N GLU A 628 -17.29 32.15 -9.24
CA GLU A 628 -15.88 32.16 -9.66
C GLU A 628 -14.95 31.73 -8.51
N ARG A 629 -15.21 32.19 -7.27
CA ARG A 629 -14.44 31.77 -6.10
C ARG A 629 -14.61 30.28 -5.79
N MET A 630 -15.83 29.75 -5.94
CA MET A 630 -16.08 28.31 -5.82
C MET A 630 -15.35 27.52 -6.91
N GLU A 631 -15.38 27.98 -8.17
CA GLU A 631 -14.66 27.35 -9.27
C GLU A 631 -13.14 27.38 -9.04
N SER A 632 -12.58 28.50 -8.58
CA SER A 632 -11.17 28.62 -8.20
C SER A 632 -10.78 27.66 -7.09
N LEU A 633 -11.60 27.55 -6.04
CA LEU A 633 -11.40 26.59 -4.95
C LEU A 633 -11.44 25.15 -5.45
N LEU A 634 -12.48 24.78 -6.20
CA LEU A 634 -12.71 23.39 -6.59
C LEU A 634 -11.76 22.90 -7.69
N THR A 635 -11.10 23.82 -8.40
CA THR A 635 -10.06 23.53 -9.39
C THR A 635 -8.64 23.67 -8.85
N ASP A 636 -8.48 24.01 -7.56
CA ASP A 636 -7.21 23.89 -6.85
C ASP A 636 -6.78 22.43 -6.77
N GLU A 637 -5.49 22.18 -6.98
CA GLU A 637 -4.94 20.83 -7.08
C GLU A 637 -5.08 20.03 -5.77
N ASN A 638 -5.13 20.70 -4.61
CA ASN A 638 -5.32 20.07 -3.31
C ASN A 638 -6.79 19.82 -2.96
N VAL A 639 -7.74 20.37 -3.74
CA VAL A 639 -9.19 20.25 -3.52
C VAL A 639 -9.85 19.36 -4.55
N ALA A 640 -9.40 19.45 -5.81
CA ALA A 640 -9.89 18.71 -6.97
C ALA A 640 -10.03 17.20 -6.72
N SER A 641 -10.92 16.54 -7.46
CA SER A 641 -11.19 15.12 -7.28
C SER A 641 -9.93 14.28 -7.51
N ASN A 642 -9.56 13.51 -6.50
CA ASN A 642 -8.47 12.54 -6.58
C ASN A 642 -9.00 11.09 -6.73
N LYS A 643 -10.29 10.92 -7.09
CA LYS A 643 -10.93 9.60 -7.22
C LYS A 643 -10.16 8.66 -8.15
N GLY A 644 -9.71 9.14 -9.31
CA GLY A 644 -8.95 8.33 -10.25
C GLY A 644 -7.58 7.86 -9.74
N LEU A 645 -6.99 8.56 -8.77
CA LEU A 645 -5.79 8.10 -8.05
C LEU A 645 -6.17 7.02 -7.03
N SER A 646 -7.16 7.30 -6.19
CA SER A 646 -7.57 6.42 -5.10
C SER A 646 -8.12 5.06 -5.58
N GLU A 647 -8.87 5.01 -6.68
CA GLU A 647 -9.37 3.75 -7.27
C GLU A 647 -8.27 2.78 -7.73
N ARG A 648 -7.00 3.20 -7.76
CA ARG A 648 -5.87 2.30 -8.07
C ARG A 648 -5.57 1.33 -6.92
N PHE A 649 -6.00 1.66 -5.71
CA PHE A 649 -5.68 0.95 -4.48
C PHE A 649 -6.89 0.13 -4.03
N ASP A 650 -6.67 -1.14 -3.68
CA ASP A 650 -7.73 -1.99 -3.13
C ASP A 650 -8.21 -1.42 -1.80
N SER A 651 -9.50 -1.15 -1.68
CA SER A 651 -10.12 -0.62 -0.46
C SER A 651 -11.08 -1.59 0.22
N THR A 652 -11.15 -2.86 -0.22
CA THR A 652 -12.22 -3.78 0.17
C THR A 652 -11.75 -5.17 0.61
N ILE A 653 -10.50 -5.55 0.31
CA ILE A 653 -9.87 -6.82 0.75
C ILE A 653 -9.96 -7.00 2.27
N GLY A 654 -10.17 -8.23 2.74
CA GLY A 654 -10.28 -8.55 4.18
C GLY A 654 -11.71 -8.51 4.72
N ALA A 655 -12.69 -8.21 3.85
CA ALA A 655 -14.12 -8.13 4.18
C ALA A 655 -14.46 -7.26 5.41
N ALA A 656 -13.66 -6.21 5.64
CA ALA A 656 -13.65 -5.44 6.88
C ALA A 656 -13.97 -3.94 6.70
N THR A 657 -13.88 -3.39 5.49
CA THR A 657 -14.04 -1.94 5.25
C THR A 657 -15.43 -1.43 5.60
N VAL A 658 -15.52 -0.58 6.61
CA VAL A 658 -16.78 0.02 7.07
C VAL A 658 -17.14 1.25 6.24
N LEU A 659 -16.16 2.13 6.01
CA LEU A 659 -16.31 3.29 5.13
C LEU A 659 -15.47 3.11 3.88
N MET A 660 -16.13 3.09 2.71
CA MET A 660 -15.43 3.19 1.43
C MET A 660 -14.70 4.54 1.33
N PRO A 661 -13.59 4.65 0.58
CA PRO A 661 -12.87 5.91 0.42
C PRO A 661 -13.76 7.06 -0.09
N PHE A 662 -14.78 6.73 -0.89
CA PHE A 662 -15.82 7.66 -1.32
C PHE A 662 -17.22 7.09 -1.09
N GLY A 663 -18.09 7.88 -0.48
CA GLY A 663 -19.48 7.54 -0.15
C GLY A 663 -20.52 8.22 -1.04
N GLY A 664 -21.77 7.87 -0.77
CA GLY A 664 -22.97 8.27 -1.51
C GLY A 664 -23.25 7.42 -2.74
N LYS A 665 -24.42 7.62 -3.35
CA LYS A 665 -24.88 6.92 -4.56
C LYS A 665 -23.91 7.09 -5.75
N THR A 666 -23.25 8.25 -5.85
CA THR A 666 -22.26 8.56 -6.90
C THR A 666 -20.84 8.13 -6.52
N GLN A 667 -20.60 7.73 -5.25
CA GLN A 667 -19.28 7.44 -4.69
C GLN A 667 -18.28 8.58 -4.96
N LEU A 668 -18.70 9.83 -4.67
CA LEU A 668 -17.90 11.04 -4.88
C LEU A 668 -17.51 11.76 -3.59
N THR A 669 -18.23 11.57 -2.49
CA THR A 669 -17.91 12.25 -1.22
C THR A 669 -16.76 11.53 -0.52
N PRO A 670 -15.57 12.14 -0.33
CA PRO A 670 -14.46 11.48 0.36
C PRO A 670 -14.78 11.24 1.85
N SER A 671 -14.37 10.11 2.40
CA SER A 671 -14.52 9.81 3.84
C SER A 671 -13.49 10.57 4.69
N GLU A 672 -13.91 11.07 5.86
CA GLU A 672 -13.04 11.82 6.79
C GLU A 672 -11.92 10.97 7.41
N ALA A 673 -12.18 9.68 7.64
CA ALA A 673 -11.22 8.71 8.14
C ALA A 673 -11.35 7.39 7.36
N MET A 674 -10.26 6.62 7.27
CA MET A 674 -10.39 5.20 6.92
C MET A 674 -10.89 4.42 8.12
N VAL A 675 -11.89 3.54 7.93
CA VAL A 675 -12.50 2.76 9.01
C VAL A 675 -12.72 1.31 8.57
N ALA A 676 -12.22 0.36 9.35
CA ALA A 676 -12.45 -1.08 9.12
C ALA A 676 -12.64 -1.85 10.42
N LYS A 677 -13.34 -2.98 10.34
CA LYS A 677 -13.41 -3.97 11.42
C LYS A 677 -12.02 -4.59 11.66
N LEU A 678 -11.78 -5.03 12.90
CA LEU A 678 -10.55 -5.77 13.21
C LEU A 678 -10.56 -7.17 12.56
N PRO A 679 -9.39 -7.71 12.17
CA PRO A 679 -9.26 -8.99 11.47
C PRO A 679 -9.35 -10.18 12.45
N VAL A 680 -10.52 -10.40 13.04
CA VAL A 680 -10.77 -11.48 14.00
C VAL A 680 -11.12 -12.78 13.29
N ASP A 681 -10.89 -13.92 13.96
CA ASP A 681 -11.41 -15.22 13.52
C ASP A 681 -12.83 -15.36 14.09
N GLY A 682 -13.82 -14.91 13.33
CA GLY A 682 -15.22 -14.76 13.75
C GLY A 682 -15.83 -13.43 13.28
N GLU A 683 -16.84 -12.92 13.99
CA GLU A 683 -17.41 -11.59 13.76
C GLU A 683 -17.04 -10.61 14.90
N THR A 684 -16.93 -9.33 14.55
CA THR A 684 -16.65 -8.26 15.52
C THR A 684 -17.44 -7.00 15.20
N THR A 685 -17.83 -6.29 16.26
CA THR A 685 -18.32 -4.91 16.15
C THR A 685 -17.24 -3.85 16.39
N THR A 686 -16.03 -4.27 16.77
CA THR A 686 -14.91 -3.36 17.02
C THR A 686 -14.25 -2.94 15.70
N VAL A 687 -14.03 -1.64 15.56
CA VAL A 687 -13.42 -1.04 14.36
C VAL A 687 -12.21 -0.20 14.74
N SER A 688 -11.25 -0.12 13.83
CA SER A 688 -10.18 0.88 13.84
C SER A 688 -10.54 2.03 12.92
N GLY A 689 -10.25 3.25 13.36
CA GLY A 689 -10.25 4.45 12.52
C GLY A 689 -8.85 5.07 12.45
N MET A 690 -8.50 5.62 11.30
CA MET A 690 -7.30 6.46 11.16
C MET A 690 -7.57 7.63 10.20
N ALA A 691 -7.12 8.82 10.58
CA ALA A 691 -7.22 10.05 9.80
C ALA A 691 -5.89 10.82 9.85
N TRP A 692 -5.71 11.76 8.92
CA TRP A 692 -4.52 12.59 8.84
C TRP A 692 -4.86 14.09 8.74
N GLY A 693 -3.92 14.93 9.15
CA GLY A 693 -4.03 16.39 9.09
C GLY A 693 -2.70 17.03 8.75
N PHE A 694 -2.73 17.99 7.81
CA PHE A 694 -1.58 18.77 7.35
C PHE A 694 -2.00 19.82 6.29
N ASN A 695 -1.52 21.06 6.46
CA ASN A 695 -1.67 22.14 5.48
C ASN A 695 -0.28 22.72 5.12
N PRO A 696 0.24 22.48 3.89
CA PRO A 696 1.60 22.86 3.53
C PRO A 696 1.83 24.37 3.49
N TYR A 697 0.82 25.16 3.14
CA TYR A 697 0.93 26.61 3.06
C TYR A 697 0.91 27.26 4.44
N LEU A 698 0.02 26.77 5.32
CA LEU A 698 -0.04 27.26 6.69
C LEU A 698 1.23 26.89 7.47
N MET A 699 1.73 25.65 7.31
CA MET A 699 2.99 25.22 7.91
C MET A 699 4.21 26.01 7.40
N SER A 700 4.21 26.38 6.12
CA SER A 700 5.28 27.21 5.53
C SER A 700 5.30 28.62 6.11
N ALA A 701 4.12 29.20 6.39
CA ALA A 701 4.02 30.55 6.96
C ALA A 701 4.22 30.58 8.48
N ASN A 702 3.72 29.57 9.19
CA ASN A 702 3.74 29.49 10.64
C ASN A 702 3.91 28.02 11.07
N GLN A 703 5.13 27.63 11.38
CA GLN A 703 5.47 26.24 11.70
C GLN A 703 4.79 25.78 12.99
N TYR A 704 4.67 26.66 13.98
CA TYR A 704 4.03 26.33 15.26
C TYR A 704 2.53 26.10 15.10
N THR A 705 1.81 27.09 14.53
CA THR A 705 0.36 26.97 14.32
C THR A 705 0.03 25.88 13.30
N GLY A 706 0.86 25.71 12.26
CA GLY A 706 0.74 24.62 11.29
C GLY A 706 0.77 23.25 11.92
N ALA A 707 1.73 23.00 12.81
CA ALA A 707 1.84 21.73 13.51
C ALA A 707 0.71 21.52 14.52
N TYR A 708 0.32 22.56 15.25
CA TYR A 708 -0.82 22.49 16.17
C TYR A 708 -2.12 22.11 15.41
N LEU A 709 -2.38 22.80 14.29
CA LEU A 709 -3.58 22.56 13.49
C LEU A 709 -3.54 21.22 12.74
N SER A 710 -2.37 20.70 12.39
CA SER A 710 -2.24 19.36 11.82
C SER A 710 -2.79 18.29 12.79
N VAL A 711 -2.50 18.43 14.09
CA VAL A 711 -3.07 17.56 15.13
C VAL A 711 -4.58 17.78 15.26
N VAL A 712 -5.03 19.04 15.37
CA VAL A 712 -6.47 19.37 15.46
C VAL A 712 -7.25 18.79 14.28
N GLU A 713 -6.75 18.92 13.05
CA GLU A 713 -7.41 18.40 11.85
C GLU A 713 -7.51 16.87 11.89
N SER A 714 -6.41 16.17 12.14
CA SER A 714 -6.40 14.69 12.19
C SER A 714 -7.37 14.14 13.25
N VAL A 715 -7.42 14.77 14.44
CA VAL A 715 -8.33 14.36 15.53
C VAL A 715 -9.77 14.73 15.21
N SER A 716 -10.02 15.91 14.63
CA SER A 716 -11.39 16.34 14.27
C SER A 716 -11.99 15.42 13.20
N LYS A 717 -11.21 15.01 12.19
CA LYS A 717 -11.63 14.02 11.20
C LYS A 717 -11.95 12.67 11.82
N LEU A 718 -11.12 12.22 12.77
CA LEU A 718 -11.36 10.98 13.50
C LEU A 718 -12.64 11.02 14.34
N VAL A 719 -12.92 12.17 14.99
CA VAL A 719 -14.17 12.44 15.73
C VAL A 719 -15.38 12.50 14.80
N ALA A 720 -15.25 13.17 13.64
CA ALA A 720 -16.31 13.25 12.64
C ALA A 720 -16.72 11.86 12.13
N ALA A 721 -15.75 10.94 12.01
CA ALA A 721 -16.00 9.55 11.64
C ALA A 721 -16.61 8.69 12.77
N GLY A 722 -16.75 9.23 13.98
CA GLY A 722 -17.39 8.57 15.13
C GLY A 722 -16.46 7.90 16.13
N ILE A 723 -15.13 8.02 15.94
CA ILE A 723 -14.12 7.53 16.90
C ILE A 723 -13.85 8.62 17.93
N ARG A 724 -13.91 8.27 19.21
CA ARG A 724 -13.78 9.28 20.28
C ARG A 724 -12.35 9.76 20.42
N HIS A 725 -12.16 11.05 20.68
CA HIS A 725 -10.83 11.63 20.87
C HIS A 725 -10.11 11.05 22.10
N GLN A 726 -10.85 10.62 23.13
CA GLN A 726 -10.27 10.01 24.33
C GLN A 726 -9.65 8.62 24.07
N ASP A 727 -10.04 7.96 22.97
CA ASP A 727 -9.51 6.65 22.55
C ASP A 727 -8.39 6.79 21.52
N ALA A 728 -8.04 8.03 21.13
CA ALA A 728 -7.09 8.31 20.08
C ALA A 728 -5.63 8.24 20.55
N TYR A 729 -4.76 7.88 19.62
CA TYR A 729 -3.31 7.97 19.71
C TYR A 729 -2.78 8.65 18.45
N LEU A 730 -1.60 9.26 18.57
CA LEU A 730 -0.96 9.97 17.47
C LEU A 730 0.34 9.29 17.04
N THR A 731 0.70 9.50 15.78
CA THR A 731 2.05 9.31 15.26
C THR A 731 2.34 10.41 14.25
N PHE A 732 3.58 10.90 14.23
CA PHE A 732 3.96 12.07 13.42
C PHE A 732 4.96 11.72 12.32
N GLN A 733 4.88 12.45 11.22
CA GLN A 733 5.89 12.42 10.17
C GLN A 733 6.48 13.80 9.97
N GLU A 734 7.76 13.96 10.28
CA GLU A 734 8.51 15.19 10.07
C GLU A 734 9.32 15.12 8.76
N TYR A 735 9.18 16.14 7.91
CA TYR A 735 9.99 16.29 6.70
C TYR A 735 10.39 17.76 6.50
N PHE A 736 11.69 18.01 6.60
CA PHE A 736 12.24 19.36 6.55
C PHE A 736 13.43 19.42 5.59
N GLU A 737 13.82 20.64 5.24
CA GLU A 737 15.06 20.90 4.55
C GLU A 737 16.28 20.35 5.31
N LYS A 738 17.41 20.26 4.61
CA LYS A 738 18.69 20.00 5.27
C LYS A 738 19.06 21.18 6.18
N LEU A 739 19.20 20.91 7.48
CA LEU A 739 19.36 21.95 8.50
C LEU A 739 20.74 22.63 8.52
N ARG A 740 21.81 21.89 8.15
CA ARG A 740 23.20 22.40 8.16
C ARG A 740 23.58 22.97 9.54
N GLN A 741 24.48 23.95 9.59
CA GLN A 741 24.93 24.61 10.82
C GLN A 741 24.21 25.95 11.05
N GLU A 742 23.12 26.21 10.30
CA GLU A 742 22.40 27.49 10.27
C GLU A 742 21.29 27.50 11.36
N PRO A 743 21.38 28.32 12.43
CA PRO A 743 20.45 28.29 13.55
C PRO A 743 18.96 28.50 13.16
N GLU A 744 18.71 29.28 12.12
CA GLU A 744 17.38 29.61 11.60
C GLU A 744 16.70 28.37 10.99
N ARG A 745 17.47 27.53 10.27
CA ARG A 745 16.96 26.26 9.73
C ARG A 745 16.54 25.32 10.85
N TRP A 746 17.29 25.26 11.95
CA TRP A 746 16.91 24.49 13.15
C TRP A 746 15.71 25.08 13.89
N GLY A 747 15.46 26.38 13.76
CA GLY A 747 14.28 27.04 14.35
C GLY A 747 12.95 26.50 13.83
N LYS A 748 12.88 26.13 12.54
CA LYS A 748 11.66 25.61 11.90
C LYS A 748 11.14 24.30 12.52
N PRO A 749 11.92 23.20 12.61
CA PRO A 749 11.46 21.99 13.26
C PRO A 749 11.25 22.19 14.77
N VAL A 750 12.00 23.06 15.45
CA VAL A 750 11.74 23.39 16.87
C VAL A 750 10.35 24.01 17.04
N ALA A 751 9.98 24.99 16.22
CA ALA A 751 8.66 25.61 16.26
C ALA A 751 7.54 24.60 15.97
N ALA A 752 7.70 23.76 14.94
CA ALA A 752 6.72 22.74 14.58
C ALA A 752 6.54 21.68 15.68
N VAL A 753 7.62 21.10 16.20
CA VAL A 753 7.55 20.08 17.25
C VAL A 753 6.95 20.65 18.54
N LEU A 754 7.23 21.91 18.88
CA LEU A 754 6.58 22.59 20.01
C LEU A 754 5.07 22.80 19.77
N GLY A 755 4.66 23.15 18.55
CA GLY A 755 3.25 23.27 18.18
C GLY A 755 2.49 21.96 18.35
N ALA A 756 3.05 20.88 17.81
CA ALA A 756 2.50 19.53 17.96
C ALA A 756 2.50 19.07 19.44
N LEU A 757 3.55 19.39 20.21
CA LEU A 757 3.59 19.10 21.65
C LEU A 757 2.48 19.83 22.40
N MET A 758 2.25 21.12 22.13
CA MET A 758 1.18 21.85 22.80
C MET A 758 -0.19 21.28 22.46
N ALA A 759 -0.44 20.88 21.19
CA ALA A 759 -1.68 20.21 20.83
C ALA A 759 -1.87 18.88 21.57
N GLN A 760 -0.82 18.07 21.73
CA GLN A 760 -0.89 16.83 22.52
C GLN A 760 -1.30 17.10 23.98
N LEU A 761 -0.70 18.12 24.61
CA LEU A 761 -0.99 18.47 26.00
C LEU A 761 -2.40 19.06 26.15
N ASP A 762 -2.81 19.92 25.22
CA ASP A 762 -4.09 20.61 25.21
C ASP A 762 -5.26 19.64 24.98
N LEU A 763 -5.08 18.63 24.11
CA LEU A 763 -6.10 17.63 23.81
C LEU A 763 -6.06 16.40 24.71
N GLY A 764 -4.96 16.18 25.44
CA GLY A 764 -4.75 14.98 26.24
C GLY A 764 -4.48 13.72 25.39
N ILE A 765 -3.97 13.88 24.17
CA ILE A 765 -3.71 12.80 23.21
C ILE A 765 -2.21 12.72 22.96
N GLY A 766 -1.61 11.55 23.12
CA GLY A 766 -0.15 11.39 22.99
C GLY A 766 0.29 10.84 21.65
N SER A 767 1.36 11.40 21.11
CA SER A 767 2.13 10.78 20.03
C SER A 767 3.05 9.71 20.59
N ILE A 768 2.78 8.45 20.22
CA ILE A 768 3.49 7.27 20.73
C ILE A 768 4.40 6.63 19.67
N GLY A 769 4.52 7.27 18.51
CA GLY A 769 5.51 6.98 17.50
C GLY A 769 5.69 8.15 16.55
N GLY A 770 6.57 7.96 15.58
CA GLY A 770 6.81 8.92 14.52
C GLY A 770 8.05 8.57 13.72
N LYS A 771 8.34 9.39 12.72
CA LYS A 771 9.52 9.25 11.87
C LYS A 771 9.91 10.60 11.30
N ASP A 772 11.21 10.87 11.25
CA ASP A 772 11.76 12.11 10.72
C ASP A 772 12.62 11.91 9.46
N SER A 773 12.64 12.92 8.60
CA SER A 773 13.47 13.01 7.39
C SER A 773 14.02 14.43 7.24
N MET A 774 15.32 14.65 7.43
CA MET A 774 15.96 15.97 7.44
C MET A 774 16.80 16.25 6.18
N SER A 775 16.40 15.68 5.04
CA SER A 775 17.14 15.76 3.76
C SER A 775 16.33 16.34 2.60
N GLY A 776 15.34 17.17 2.89
CA GLY A 776 14.45 17.80 1.93
C GLY A 776 15.03 18.99 1.16
N SER A 777 16.26 18.88 0.65
CA SER A 777 16.88 19.93 -0.17
C SER A 777 17.45 19.37 -1.48
N PHE A 778 17.33 20.13 -2.56
CA PHE A 778 17.96 19.85 -3.86
C PHE A 778 18.56 21.15 -4.41
N GLU A 779 19.88 21.18 -4.57
CA GLU A 779 20.62 22.43 -4.86
C GLU A 779 20.22 23.54 -3.86
N ASP A 780 19.66 24.65 -4.35
CA ASP A 780 19.20 25.79 -3.55
C ASP A 780 17.68 25.75 -3.25
N LEU A 781 16.99 24.67 -3.62
CA LEU A 781 15.57 24.47 -3.35
C LEU A 781 15.37 23.66 -2.08
N ASP A 782 14.39 24.05 -1.29
CA ASP A 782 13.99 23.39 -0.05
C ASP A 782 12.52 22.95 -0.13
N VAL A 783 12.21 21.81 0.47
CA VAL A 783 10.81 21.37 0.66
C VAL A 783 10.09 22.31 1.63
N PRO A 784 8.75 22.43 1.56
CA PRO A 784 8.04 23.12 2.64
C PRO A 784 8.29 22.40 3.97
N PRO A 785 8.46 23.14 5.09
CA PRO A 785 8.41 22.55 6.41
C PRO A 785 7.17 21.67 6.54
N THR A 786 7.33 20.43 7.01
CA THR A 786 6.26 19.45 7.02
C THR A 786 6.22 18.67 8.31
N LEU A 787 5.06 18.68 8.97
CA LEU A 787 4.71 17.81 10.07
C LEU A 787 3.30 17.31 9.81
N VAL A 788 3.19 16.04 9.42
CA VAL A 788 1.90 15.38 9.20
C VAL A 788 1.49 14.67 10.48
N SER A 789 0.26 14.91 10.94
CA SER A 789 -0.32 14.21 12.07
C SER A 789 -1.20 13.08 11.59
N PHE A 790 -0.97 11.87 12.10
CA PHE A 790 -1.88 10.73 11.95
C PHE A 790 -2.53 10.43 13.30
N ALA A 791 -3.86 10.49 13.35
CA ALA A 791 -4.65 10.13 14.51
C ALA A 791 -5.34 8.78 14.27
N THR A 792 -5.27 7.88 15.25
CA THR A 792 -5.91 6.56 15.16
C THR A 792 -6.51 6.14 16.49
N GLY A 793 -7.57 5.35 16.45
CA GLY A 793 -8.24 4.83 17.64
C GLY A 793 -9.21 3.72 17.31
N LEU A 794 -9.77 3.10 18.35
CA LEU A 794 -10.79 2.07 18.22
C LEU A 794 -12.19 2.61 18.53
N GLY A 795 -13.20 2.03 17.90
CA GLY A 795 -14.60 2.36 18.12
C GLY A 795 -15.51 1.17 17.85
N LYS A 796 -16.80 1.46 17.62
CA LYS A 796 -17.82 0.46 17.32
C LYS A 796 -18.56 0.81 16.03
N VAL A 797 -18.86 -0.22 15.22
CA VAL A 797 -19.54 -0.10 13.91
C VAL A 797 -20.80 0.78 13.96
N ASN A 798 -21.58 0.71 15.04
CA ASN A 798 -22.84 1.46 15.17
C ASN A 798 -22.68 2.95 15.50
N ARG A 799 -21.47 3.42 15.76
CA ARG A 799 -21.14 4.84 15.98
C ARG A 799 -20.49 5.48 14.76
N ILE A 800 -20.15 4.68 13.75
CA ILE A 800 -19.41 5.18 12.59
C ILE A 800 -20.31 6.05 11.73
N GLN A 801 -19.76 7.18 11.32
CA GLN A 801 -20.49 8.21 10.60
C GLN A 801 -19.72 8.60 9.33
N SER A 802 -20.47 8.87 8.26
CA SER A 802 -19.91 9.34 7.00
C SER A 802 -20.40 10.76 6.66
N PRO A 803 -19.67 11.51 5.81
CA PRO A 803 -19.89 12.95 5.64
C PRO A 803 -20.94 13.32 4.57
N GLU A 804 -21.35 12.42 3.68
CA GLU A 804 -22.31 12.78 2.62
C GLU A 804 -23.72 13.05 3.18
N PHE A 805 -24.38 14.10 2.67
CA PHE A 805 -25.76 14.41 3.07
C PHE A 805 -26.69 13.22 2.79
N LYS A 806 -27.55 12.89 3.75
CA LYS A 806 -28.41 11.70 3.74
C LYS A 806 -29.84 12.01 3.31
N THR A 807 -30.32 13.24 3.51
CA THR A 807 -31.69 13.64 3.19
C THR A 807 -31.76 14.99 2.49
N THR A 808 -32.85 15.25 1.80
CA THR A 808 -33.10 16.49 1.04
C THR A 808 -33.84 17.56 1.85
N ASN A 809 -34.14 17.31 3.12
CA ASN A 809 -34.86 18.20 4.02
C ASN A 809 -34.29 18.22 5.46
N GLY A 810 -33.00 17.93 5.62
CA GLY A 810 -32.28 18.03 6.88
C GLY A 810 -31.88 19.47 7.23
N LYS A 811 -31.58 19.71 8.51
CA LYS A 811 -30.95 20.95 8.98
C LYS A 811 -29.44 20.77 8.99
N LEU A 812 -28.73 21.81 8.57
CA LEU A 812 -27.28 21.89 8.71
C LEU A 812 -26.94 22.70 9.96
N VAL A 813 -26.11 22.13 10.82
CA VAL A 813 -25.68 22.73 12.08
C VAL A 813 -24.17 22.90 12.05
N LEU A 814 -23.70 24.10 12.31
CA LEU A 814 -22.30 24.43 12.47
C LEU A 814 -21.97 24.52 13.97
N VAL A 815 -21.04 23.68 14.42
CA VAL A 815 -20.55 23.63 15.80
C VAL A 815 -19.11 24.13 15.81
N GLU A 816 -18.84 25.22 16.54
CA GLU A 816 -17.56 25.93 16.44
C GLU A 816 -16.94 26.22 17.80
N PRO A 817 -15.62 25.98 17.96
CA PRO A 817 -14.91 26.45 19.12
C PRO A 817 -14.70 27.96 19.04
N THR A 818 -14.42 28.59 20.18
CA THR A 818 -13.83 29.92 20.22
C THR A 818 -12.36 29.83 19.79
N TYR A 819 -11.88 30.81 19.03
CA TYR A 819 -10.50 30.86 18.56
C TYR A 819 -9.60 31.75 19.42
N ARG A 820 -8.30 31.48 19.41
CA ARG A 820 -7.24 32.32 20.00
C ARG A 820 -7.11 33.63 19.21
N GLU A 821 -6.21 34.51 19.64
CA GLU A 821 -5.99 35.83 19.01
C GLU A 821 -5.61 35.77 17.52
N ASP A 822 -5.05 34.65 17.06
CA ASP A 822 -4.71 34.43 15.65
C ASP A 822 -5.93 34.15 14.75
N GLY A 823 -7.12 33.95 15.35
CA GLY A 823 -8.38 33.72 14.64
C GLY A 823 -8.52 32.35 13.99
N VAL A 824 -7.55 31.45 14.14
CA VAL A 824 -7.55 30.13 13.49
C VAL A 824 -7.25 28.98 14.44
N THR A 825 -6.45 29.21 15.48
CA THR A 825 -6.16 28.18 16.48
C THR A 825 -7.30 28.12 17.50
N PRO A 826 -7.96 26.97 17.69
CA PRO A 826 -9.05 26.88 18.65
C PRO A 826 -8.54 26.98 20.10
N ASP A 827 -9.35 27.57 20.98
CA ASP A 827 -9.17 27.47 22.44
C ASP A 827 -9.31 26.00 22.85
N PRO A 828 -8.35 25.43 23.60
CA PRO A 828 -8.37 24.01 23.95
C PRO A 828 -9.62 23.55 24.68
N LYS A 829 -10.11 24.33 25.64
CA LYS A 829 -11.27 23.95 26.45
C LYS A 829 -12.55 24.01 25.62
N SER A 830 -12.63 25.02 24.76
CA SER A 830 -13.70 25.15 23.78
C SER A 830 -13.72 23.96 22.80
N LEU A 831 -12.55 23.59 22.25
CA LEU A 831 -12.43 22.48 21.30
C LEU A 831 -12.83 21.13 21.93
N LEU A 832 -12.37 20.85 23.15
CA LEU A 832 -12.78 19.63 23.86
C LEU A 832 -14.30 19.59 24.10
N ALA A 833 -14.92 20.73 24.42
CA ALA A 833 -16.38 20.81 24.55
C ALA A 833 -17.11 20.58 23.22
N VAL A 834 -16.55 21.06 22.11
CA VAL A 834 -17.05 20.75 20.76
C VAL A 834 -16.94 19.26 20.46
N TYR A 835 -15.80 18.62 20.74
CA TYR A 835 -15.64 17.17 20.55
C TYR A 835 -16.65 16.37 21.37
N ASP A 836 -16.83 16.72 22.65
CA ASP A 836 -17.83 16.06 23.49
C ASP A 836 -19.25 16.22 22.92
N PHE A 837 -19.63 17.43 22.48
CA PHE A 837 -20.92 17.69 21.85
C PHE A 837 -21.16 16.84 20.59
N VAL A 838 -20.17 16.77 19.69
CA VAL A 838 -20.28 16.00 18.45
C VAL A 838 -20.32 14.49 18.73
N GLN A 839 -19.48 14.01 19.64
CA GLN A 839 -19.47 12.61 20.05
C GLN A 839 -20.79 12.16 20.70
N GLU A 840 -21.44 13.06 21.44
CA GLU A 840 -22.77 12.85 22.01
C GLU A 840 -23.84 12.82 20.92
N ALA A 841 -23.85 13.80 20.00
CA ALA A 841 -24.80 13.81 18.88
C ALA A 841 -24.73 12.55 18.02
N ILE A 842 -23.52 12.06 17.72
CA ILE A 842 -23.30 10.76 17.05
C ILE A 842 -23.80 9.61 17.94
N GLY A 843 -23.49 9.64 19.24
CA GLY A 843 -23.87 8.59 20.18
C GLY A 843 -25.37 8.44 20.41
N TYR A 844 -26.12 9.54 20.35
CA TYR A 844 -27.59 9.54 20.43
C TYR A 844 -28.27 9.25 19.09
N GLY A 845 -27.52 9.25 17.99
CA GLY A 845 -28.05 9.07 16.63
C GLY A 845 -28.75 10.31 16.08
N ASP A 846 -28.47 11.50 16.63
CA ASP A 846 -29.04 12.76 16.18
C ASP A 846 -28.39 13.26 14.88
N ALA A 847 -27.10 12.95 14.69
CA ALA A 847 -26.33 13.30 13.50
C ALA A 847 -26.54 12.26 12.38
N LEU A 848 -26.95 12.72 11.20
CA LEU A 848 -27.14 11.93 9.99
C LEU A 848 -25.88 11.88 9.12
N SER A 849 -25.14 12.98 9.07
CA SER A 849 -23.80 13.09 8.48
C SER A 849 -22.96 14.13 9.22
N VAL A 850 -21.63 13.94 9.23
CA VAL A 850 -20.70 14.78 9.98
C VAL A 850 -19.42 14.97 9.18
N ALA A 851 -18.96 16.21 9.07
CA ALA A 851 -17.72 16.59 8.39
C ALA A 851 -17.01 17.73 9.15
N THR A 852 -15.72 17.93 8.88
CA THR A 852 -14.91 19.01 9.51
C THR A 852 -14.23 19.88 8.44
N PRO A 853 -14.29 21.22 8.53
CA PRO A 853 -13.52 22.11 7.64
C PRO A 853 -12.01 22.02 7.83
N GLY A 854 -11.28 22.14 6.72
CA GLY A 854 -9.82 22.12 6.65
C GLY A 854 -9.28 23.12 5.62
N TYR A 855 -8.40 22.66 4.72
CA TYR A 855 -7.73 23.48 3.70
C TYR A 855 -8.70 24.32 2.83
N GLY A 856 -9.73 23.71 2.24
CA GLY A 856 -10.72 24.41 1.41
C GLY A 856 -11.87 25.04 2.19
N CYS A 857 -11.73 25.18 3.51
CA CYS A 857 -12.69 25.87 4.38
C CYS A 857 -14.09 25.22 4.36
N LEU A 858 -15.11 25.96 4.81
CA LEU A 858 -16.49 25.48 4.86
C LEU A 858 -17.08 25.29 3.46
N ALA A 859 -16.63 26.07 2.48
CA ALA A 859 -16.99 25.94 1.06
C ALA A 859 -16.73 24.53 0.51
N GLU A 860 -15.50 24.04 0.66
CA GLU A 860 -15.12 22.69 0.21
C GLU A 860 -15.91 21.62 0.97
N THR A 861 -16.02 21.75 2.30
CA THR A 861 -16.72 20.79 3.14
C THR A 861 -18.16 20.61 2.68
N LEU A 862 -18.94 21.68 2.56
CA LEU A 862 -20.35 21.61 2.15
C LEU A 862 -20.51 21.07 0.73
N PHE A 863 -19.64 21.49 -0.19
CA PHE A 863 -19.63 20.95 -1.54
C PHE A 863 -19.37 19.43 -1.53
N LYS A 864 -18.35 18.96 -0.82
CA LYS A 864 -18.03 17.53 -0.72
C LYS A 864 -19.13 16.73 -0.03
N MET A 865 -19.80 17.29 0.99
CA MET A 865 -20.97 16.64 1.61
C MET A 865 -22.14 16.48 0.61
N ALA A 866 -22.28 17.39 -0.35
CA ALA A 866 -23.36 17.39 -1.35
C ALA A 866 -23.16 16.35 -2.48
N VAL A 867 -21.94 16.20 -2.99
CA VAL A 867 -21.69 15.50 -4.27
C VAL A 867 -22.02 14.00 -4.28
N GLY A 868 -21.87 13.32 -3.14
CA GLY A 868 -22.04 11.87 -3.03
C GLY A 868 -23.48 11.41 -3.28
N ASN A 869 -24.46 12.20 -2.87
CA ASN A 869 -25.89 11.91 -3.09
C ASN A 869 -26.56 12.92 -4.04
N GLN A 870 -25.82 13.91 -4.52
CA GLN A 870 -26.29 15.04 -5.32
C GLN A 870 -27.45 15.78 -4.64
N ILE A 871 -27.22 16.17 -3.39
CA ILE A 871 -28.18 16.90 -2.56
C ILE A 871 -27.70 18.34 -2.44
N GLY A 872 -28.55 19.31 -2.80
CA GLY A 872 -28.19 20.73 -2.65
C GLY A 872 -28.32 21.22 -1.22
N PHE A 873 -27.93 22.46 -0.98
CA PHE A 873 -27.99 23.07 0.36
C PHE A 873 -28.12 24.59 0.31
N GLY A 874 -28.88 25.18 1.22
CA GLY A 874 -28.99 26.63 1.37
C GLY A 874 -28.51 27.07 2.74
N LEU A 875 -27.81 28.21 2.80
CA LEU A 875 -27.41 28.85 4.06
C LEU A 875 -28.48 29.85 4.52
N ALA A 876 -28.61 30.04 5.84
CA ALA A 876 -29.49 31.04 6.42
C ALA A 876 -28.98 32.48 6.14
N ASP A 877 -29.89 33.46 6.10
CA ASP A 877 -29.62 34.88 5.75
C ASP A 877 -28.53 35.57 6.59
N GLY A 878 -28.11 34.99 7.71
CA GLY A 878 -27.04 35.50 8.56
C GLY A 878 -25.63 35.01 8.22
N PHE A 879 -25.46 34.15 7.21
CA PHE A 879 -24.17 33.65 6.75
C PHE A 879 -23.79 34.29 5.43
N THR A 880 -22.62 34.93 5.41
CA THR A 880 -22.11 35.64 4.24
C THR A 880 -21.36 34.71 3.28
N ALA A 881 -21.20 35.09 2.02
CA ALA A 881 -20.34 34.37 1.10
C ALA A 881 -18.89 34.27 1.62
N ASP A 882 -18.40 35.29 2.34
CA ASP A 882 -17.05 35.29 2.91
C ASP A 882 -16.87 34.28 4.05
N ASP A 883 -17.93 33.99 4.80
CA ASP A 883 -17.89 33.01 5.91
C ASP A 883 -17.53 31.60 5.43
N LEU A 884 -17.82 31.28 4.16
CA LEU A 884 -17.51 29.99 3.53
C LEU A 884 -16.01 29.77 3.30
N PHE A 885 -15.27 30.85 3.07
CA PHE A 885 -13.86 30.81 2.68
C PHE A 885 -12.89 31.14 3.82
N ALA A 886 -13.39 31.21 5.06
CA ALA A 886 -12.56 31.40 6.25
C ALA A 886 -12.15 30.04 6.85
N TYR A 887 -10.92 29.96 7.38
CA TYR A 887 -10.50 28.78 8.13
C TYR A 887 -11.32 28.61 9.41
N ARG A 888 -11.78 27.38 9.65
CA ARG A 888 -12.54 26.98 10.83
C ARG A 888 -12.07 25.64 11.38
N TYR A 889 -10.76 25.50 11.65
CA TYR A 889 -10.21 24.25 12.19
C TYR A 889 -10.86 23.91 13.54
N GLY A 890 -11.15 22.62 13.75
CA GLY A 890 -11.82 22.12 14.95
C GLY A 890 -13.33 22.40 15.02
N SER A 891 -13.92 22.95 13.96
CA SER A 891 -15.38 23.06 13.82
C SER A 891 -15.97 21.86 13.08
N PHE A 892 -17.28 21.66 13.20
CA PHE A 892 -17.99 20.54 12.58
C PHE A 892 -19.27 21.01 11.90
N VAL A 893 -19.57 20.41 10.77
CA VAL A 893 -20.87 20.50 10.10
C VAL A 893 -21.62 19.20 10.33
N LEU A 894 -22.80 19.30 10.92
CA LEU A 894 -23.70 18.17 11.19
C LEU A 894 -24.95 18.35 10.34
N GLU A 895 -25.33 17.32 9.59
CA GLU A 895 -26.70 17.18 9.11
C GLU A 895 -27.52 16.49 10.18
N VAL A 896 -28.65 17.06 10.55
CA VAL A 896 -29.61 16.49 11.51
C VAL A 896 -31.01 16.48 10.91
N SER A 897 -31.90 15.67 11.47
CA SER A 897 -33.31 15.67 11.04
C SER A 897 -33.96 17.05 11.26
N ASP A 898 -34.94 17.41 10.43
CA ASP A 898 -35.69 18.67 10.62
C ASP A 898 -36.42 18.76 11.98
N SER A 899 -36.78 17.61 12.55
CA SER A 899 -37.36 17.53 13.89
C SER A 899 -36.35 17.67 15.03
N THR A 900 -35.05 17.55 14.76
CA THR A 900 -34.02 17.60 15.80
C THR A 900 -33.99 19.00 16.41
N TYR A 901 -34.04 19.04 17.75
CA TYR A 901 -33.84 20.27 18.51
C TYR A 901 -32.36 20.64 18.50
N VAL A 902 -32.04 21.77 17.90
CA VAL A 902 -30.67 22.31 17.89
C VAL A 902 -30.54 23.27 19.07
N PRO A 903 -29.71 22.97 20.08
CA PRO A 903 -29.45 23.93 21.14
C PRO A 903 -28.78 25.17 20.55
N GLY A 904 -29.07 26.35 21.11
CA GLY A 904 -28.30 27.55 20.79
C GLY A 904 -26.90 27.50 21.41
N ASP A 905 -26.20 28.63 21.34
CA ASP A 905 -24.86 28.78 21.91
C ASP A 905 -24.78 28.25 23.34
N THR A 906 -23.81 27.37 23.56
CA THR A 906 -23.55 26.73 24.84
C THR A 906 -22.35 27.40 25.50
N LYS A 907 -22.20 27.27 26.82
CA LYS A 907 -21.11 27.92 27.54
C LYS A 907 -19.75 27.40 27.05
N GLY A 908 -19.08 28.18 26.22
CA GLY A 908 -17.71 27.93 25.76
C GLY A 908 -17.59 27.51 24.30
N PHE A 909 -18.66 27.37 23.51
CA PHE A 909 -18.61 27.11 22.07
C PHE A 909 -19.94 27.52 21.39
N SER A 910 -19.91 27.70 20.08
CA SER A 910 -21.04 28.17 19.28
C SER A 910 -21.76 27.00 18.60
N VAL A 911 -23.10 27.03 18.59
CA VAL A 911 -23.94 26.06 17.88
C VAL A 911 -24.97 26.83 17.08
N ARG A 912 -24.84 26.81 15.76
CA ARG A 912 -25.65 27.65 14.87
C ARG A 912 -26.29 26.80 13.78
N VAL A 913 -27.55 27.06 13.51
CA VAL A 913 -28.19 26.54 12.29
C VAL A 913 -27.57 27.26 11.11
N LEU A 914 -26.77 26.52 10.35
CA LEU A 914 -26.09 27.00 9.16
C LEU A 914 -27.09 27.18 8.01
N GLY A 915 -28.08 26.30 7.94
CA GLY A 915 -29.10 26.28 6.88
C GLY A 915 -29.76 24.90 6.77
N GLY A 916 -30.01 24.44 5.54
CA GLY A 916 -30.65 23.15 5.30
C GLY A 916 -30.34 22.56 3.93
N THR A 917 -30.53 21.25 3.79
CA THR A 917 -30.38 20.52 2.52
C THR A 917 -31.61 20.73 1.62
N SER A 918 -31.47 20.45 0.33
CA SER A 918 -32.51 20.63 -0.70
C SER A 918 -32.48 19.51 -1.75
N PRO A 919 -33.63 19.12 -2.34
CA PRO A 919 -33.67 18.18 -3.46
C PRO A 919 -33.15 18.78 -4.77
N GLU A 920 -33.13 20.11 -4.91
CA GLU A 920 -32.50 20.77 -6.06
C GLU A 920 -30.99 20.77 -5.86
N TYR A 921 -30.22 20.24 -6.82
CA TYR A 921 -28.76 20.12 -6.73
C TYR A 921 -28.06 21.47 -6.97
N LYS A 922 -28.30 22.40 -6.05
CA LYS A 922 -27.82 23.79 -6.08
C LYS A 922 -27.39 24.23 -4.69
N MET A 923 -26.64 25.32 -4.62
CA MET A 923 -26.38 26.02 -3.37
C MET A 923 -27.00 27.42 -3.34
N TRP A 924 -27.49 27.84 -2.17
CA TRP A 924 -28.01 29.20 -1.93
C TRP A 924 -27.25 29.91 -0.81
N VAL A 925 -26.71 31.09 -1.11
CA VAL A 925 -25.95 31.92 -0.16
C VAL A 925 -26.24 33.39 -0.46
N GLU A 926 -26.64 34.18 0.54
CA GLU A 926 -26.94 35.62 0.39
C GLU A 926 -27.92 35.93 -0.76
N GLY A 927 -28.92 35.06 -1.00
CA GLY A 927 -29.87 35.21 -2.10
C GLY A 927 -29.30 34.91 -3.50
N GLN A 928 -28.04 34.49 -3.61
CA GLN A 928 -27.44 33.96 -4.84
C GLN A 928 -27.69 32.45 -4.93
N GLU A 929 -28.03 31.97 -6.12
CA GLU A 929 -28.25 30.56 -6.43
C GLU A 929 -27.19 30.09 -7.42
N ILE A 930 -26.52 28.97 -7.11
CA ILE A 930 -25.45 28.41 -7.94
C ILE A 930 -25.75 26.93 -8.19
N ASP A 931 -25.71 26.53 -9.46
CA ASP A 931 -25.82 25.13 -9.86
C ASP A 931 -24.55 24.36 -9.46
N LEU A 932 -24.72 23.25 -8.73
CA LEU A 932 -23.58 22.44 -8.30
C LEU A 932 -23.07 21.52 -9.42
N ALA A 933 -23.86 21.23 -10.46
CA ALA A 933 -23.43 20.31 -11.51
C ALA A 933 -22.22 20.81 -12.34
N PRO A 934 -22.17 22.08 -12.80
CA PRO A 934 -20.97 22.62 -13.46
C PRO A 934 -19.74 22.64 -12.56
N LEU A 935 -19.93 22.96 -11.27
CA LEU A 935 -18.86 22.95 -10.27
C LEU A 935 -18.32 21.54 -10.02
N GLN A 936 -19.21 20.55 -9.94
CA GLN A 936 -18.85 19.14 -9.87
C GLN A 936 -18.04 18.71 -11.09
N GLU A 937 -18.47 19.08 -12.30
CA GLU A 937 -17.71 18.73 -13.51
C GLU A 937 -16.31 19.35 -13.50
N ALA A 938 -16.18 20.62 -13.11
CA ALA A 938 -14.87 21.28 -12.99
C ALA A 938 -13.96 20.60 -11.95
N TRP A 939 -14.53 20.25 -10.79
CA TRP A 939 -13.84 19.55 -9.71
C TRP A 939 -13.35 18.15 -10.12
N GLU A 940 -14.17 17.39 -10.85
CA GLU A 940 -13.82 16.06 -11.35
C GLU A 940 -12.79 16.13 -12.49
N ALA A 941 -12.96 17.05 -13.45
CA ALA A 941 -12.17 17.12 -14.67
C ALA A 941 -10.71 17.59 -14.48
N LYS A 942 -10.44 18.38 -13.44
CA LYS A 942 -9.12 19.01 -13.21
C LYS A 942 -7.95 18.01 -13.24
N MET A 943 -8.11 16.86 -12.57
CA MET A 943 -7.04 15.87 -12.41
C MET A 943 -7.11 14.66 -13.37
N GLU A 944 -8.17 14.53 -14.16
CA GLU A 944 -8.33 13.44 -15.15
C GLU A 944 -7.20 13.34 -16.18
N PRO A 945 -6.55 14.44 -16.63
CA PRO A 945 -5.39 14.34 -17.51
C PRO A 945 -4.22 13.55 -16.92
N VAL A 946 -4.14 13.42 -15.59
CA VAL A 946 -3.12 12.65 -14.86
C VAL A 946 -3.68 11.32 -14.38
N PHE A 947 -4.88 11.33 -13.78
CA PHE A 947 -5.53 10.17 -13.19
C PHE A 947 -6.95 10.00 -13.75
N PRO A 948 -7.11 9.45 -14.97
CA PRO A 948 -8.41 9.27 -15.58
C PRO A 948 -9.26 8.24 -14.80
N TYR A 949 -10.57 8.45 -14.76
CA TYR A 949 -11.54 7.48 -14.19
C TYR A 949 -12.95 7.55 -14.79
N ARG A 950 -13.24 8.48 -15.71
CA ARG A 950 -14.52 8.56 -16.41
C ARG A 950 -14.33 8.37 -17.91
N GLU A 951 -15.22 7.60 -18.52
CA GLU A 951 -15.34 7.45 -19.97
C GLU A 951 -16.80 7.08 -20.27
N ALA A 952 -17.45 7.85 -21.14
CA ALA A 952 -18.83 7.57 -21.54
C ALA A 952 -18.91 6.29 -22.40
N GLY A 953 -20.05 5.60 -22.35
CA GLY A 953 -20.28 4.44 -23.18
C GLY A 953 -21.76 4.20 -23.45
N GLU A 954 -22.04 3.36 -24.42
CA GLU A 954 -23.40 3.05 -24.86
C GLU A 954 -24.05 2.00 -23.94
N THR A 955 -25.38 2.04 -23.83
CA THR A 955 -26.17 0.97 -23.20
C THR A 955 -26.10 -0.29 -24.05
N VAL A 956 -26.14 -1.45 -23.42
CA VAL A 956 -26.16 -2.76 -24.10
C VAL A 956 -27.42 -3.55 -23.74
N LYS A 957 -27.58 -4.72 -24.38
CA LYS A 957 -28.74 -5.57 -24.17
C LYS A 957 -28.76 -6.13 -22.74
N ALA A 958 -29.90 -5.96 -22.05
CA ALA A 958 -30.20 -6.69 -20.82
C ALA A 958 -30.58 -8.14 -21.16
N LEU A 959 -29.77 -9.09 -20.69
CA LEU A 959 -29.97 -10.52 -20.92
C LEU A 959 -30.84 -11.13 -19.81
N GLY A 960 -31.55 -12.20 -20.12
CA GLY A 960 -32.45 -12.87 -19.20
C GLY A 960 -32.60 -14.34 -19.55
N PHE A 961 -32.31 -15.22 -18.59
CA PHE A 961 -32.51 -16.65 -18.70
C PHE A 961 -33.04 -17.20 -17.37
N ASP A 962 -34.35 -17.39 -17.29
CA ASP A 962 -34.97 -18.08 -16.17
C ASP A 962 -35.17 -19.56 -16.51
N VAL A 963 -34.61 -20.45 -15.69
CA VAL A 963 -34.67 -21.90 -15.92
C VAL A 963 -36.10 -22.44 -15.97
N ALA A 964 -37.02 -21.91 -15.15
CA ALA A 964 -38.40 -22.36 -15.11
C ALA A 964 -39.16 -21.91 -16.37
N GLU A 965 -38.94 -20.67 -16.82
CA GLU A 965 -39.54 -20.15 -18.06
C GLU A 965 -39.03 -20.89 -19.30
N HIS A 966 -37.77 -21.33 -19.28
CA HIS A 966 -37.15 -22.07 -20.40
C HIS A 966 -37.38 -23.59 -20.32
N GLY A 967 -38.07 -24.10 -19.29
CA GLY A 967 -38.31 -25.53 -19.11
C GLY A 967 -37.04 -26.34 -18.86
N VAL A 968 -36.00 -25.71 -18.32
CA VAL A 968 -34.71 -26.33 -17.97
C VAL A 968 -34.72 -26.67 -16.49
N SER A 969 -34.36 -27.91 -16.13
CA SER A 969 -34.14 -28.28 -14.73
C SER A 969 -32.68 -28.07 -14.35
N ARG A 970 -32.42 -27.40 -13.22
CA ARG A 970 -31.07 -27.39 -12.62
C ARG A 970 -30.63 -28.82 -12.34
N LYS A 971 -29.33 -29.12 -12.50
CA LYS A 971 -28.79 -30.38 -12.00
C LYS A 971 -28.92 -30.41 -10.47
N ALA A 972 -29.12 -31.60 -9.93
CA ALA A 972 -29.10 -31.89 -8.49
C ALA A 972 -27.92 -32.84 -8.22
N PRO A 973 -27.34 -32.83 -7.01
CA PRO A 973 -26.26 -33.75 -6.70
C PRO A 973 -26.77 -35.18 -6.64
N ALA A 974 -25.94 -36.15 -7.04
CA ALA A 974 -26.24 -37.56 -6.81
C ALA A 974 -26.32 -37.93 -5.32
N VAL A 975 -25.61 -37.20 -4.45
CA VAL A 975 -25.55 -37.45 -3.00
C VAL A 975 -25.65 -36.12 -2.25
N GLY A 976 -26.66 -35.99 -1.38
CA GLY A 976 -26.77 -34.88 -0.44
C GLY A 976 -25.85 -35.05 0.77
N VAL A 977 -25.31 -33.94 1.27
CA VAL A 977 -24.39 -33.87 2.42
C VAL A 977 -24.82 -32.73 3.32
N ALA A 978 -24.99 -32.99 4.62
CA ALA A 978 -25.47 -31.98 5.58
C ALA A 978 -24.52 -30.78 5.76
N ARG A 979 -23.20 -31.01 5.61
CA ARG A 979 -22.15 -30.00 5.68
C ARG A 979 -21.13 -30.29 4.59
N PRO A 980 -21.26 -29.69 3.38
CA PRO A 980 -20.33 -29.96 2.28
C PRO A 980 -18.93 -29.46 2.63
N HIS A 981 -17.92 -30.22 2.23
CA HIS A 981 -16.54 -29.85 2.42
C HIS A 981 -16.00 -29.07 1.21
N VAL A 982 -15.32 -27.95 1.49
CA VAL A 982 -14.78 -27.00 0.52
C VAL A 982 -13.26 -26.96 0.65
N VAL A 983 -12.56 -27.17 -0.45
CA VAL A 983 -11.12 -26.91 -0.53
C VAL A 983 -10.82 -25.59 -1.23
N ILE A 984 -9.95 -24.80 -0.60
CA ILE A 984 -9.42 -23.54 -1.13
C ILE A 984 -7.90 -23.69 -1.30
N PRO A 985 -7.38 -24.01 -2.49
CA PRO A 985 -5.95 -23.97 -2.75
C PRO A 985 -5.45 -22.51 -2.73
N VAL A 986 -4.39 -22.25 -1.98
CA VAL A 986 -3.77 -20.93 -1.79
C VAL A 986 -2.42 -20.93 -2.49
N PHE A 987 -2.33 -20.21 -3.60
CA PHE A 987 -1.08 -20.03 -4.35
C PHE A 987 -0.35 -18.77 -3.88
N PRO A 988 0.99 -18.69 -4.06
CA PRO A 988 1.75 -17.46 -3.83
C PRO A 988 1.13 -16.26 -4.55
N GLY A 989 0.72 -15.24 -3.78
CA GLY A 989 0.03 -14.05 -4.27
C GLY A 989 -1.50 -14.08 -4.17
N ASN A 990 -2.14 -15.21 -3.85
CA ASN A 990 -3.53 -15.18 -3.41
C ASN A 990 -3.64 -14.44 -2.07
N ASN A 991 -4.75 -13.71 -1.90
CA ASN A 991 -4.99 -12.89 -0.71
C ASN A 991 -6.46 -12.82 -0.25
N CYS A 992 -7.39 -13.45 -1.00
CA CYS A 992 -8.82 -13.47 -0.67
C CYS A 992 -9.27 -14.80 -0.02
N GLU A 993 -8.34 -15.65 0.39
CA GLU A 993 -8.62 -16.97 0.95
C GLU A 993 -9.40 -16.92 2.27
N TYR A 994 -9.10 -15.96 3.15
CA TYR A 994 -9.81 -15.77 4.42
C TYR A 994 -11.23 -15.27 4.20
N ASP A 995 -11.42 -14.27 3.33
CA ASP A 995 -12.73 -13.74 2.97
C ASP A 995 -13.64 -14.86 2.43
N SER A 996 -13.08 -15.68 1.53
CA SER A 996 -13.79 -16.82 0.94
C SER A 996 -14.12 -17.90 1.97
N ALA A 997 -13.17 -18.25 2.85
CA ALA A 997 -13.37 -19.26 3.89
C ALA A 997 -14.49 -18.84 4.86
N HIS A 998 -14.42 -17.61 5.40
CA HIS A 998 -15.45 -17.08 6.29
C HIS A 998 -16.84 -17.04 5.63
N ALA A 999 -16.92 -16.69 4.35
CA ALA A 999 -18.19 -16.68 3.63
C ALA A 999 -18.82 -18.08 3.50
N PHE A 1000 -18.01 -19.12 3.24
CA PHE A 1000 -18.46 -20.52 3.18
C PHE A 1000 -18.84 -21.06 4.56
N GLU A 1001 -18.05 -20.76 5.59
CA GLU A 1001 -18.32 -21.19 6.97
C GLU A 1001 -19.64 -20.59 7.48
N ARG A 1002 -19.89 -19.30 7.21
CA ARG A 1002 -21.16 -18.63 7.51
C ARG A 1002 -22.34 -19.27 6.77
N ALA A 1003 -22.13 -19.73 5.54
CA ALA A 1003 -23.14 -20.47 4.78
C ALA A 1003 -23.34 -21.92 5.28
N GLY A 1004 -22.56 -22.38 6.26
CA GLY A 1004 -22.69 -23.70 6.89
C GLY A 1004 -21.78 -24.79 6.33
N ALA A 1005 -20.79 -24.45 5.50
CA ALA A 1005 -19.82 -25.41 4.97
C ALA A 1005 -18.69 -25.74 5.97
N ASP A 1006 -17.92 -26.78 5.67
CA ASP A 1006 -16.62 -27.04 6.30
C ASP A 1006 -15.51 -26.69 5.29
N VAL A 1007 -14.48 -25.95 5.71
CA VAL A 1007 -13.50 -25.36 4.79
C VAL A 1007 -12.09 -25.81 5.15
N THR A 1008 -11.30 -26.17 4.15
CA THR A 1008 -9.86 -26.37 4.27
C THR A 1008 -9.13 -25.45 3.30
N THR A 1009 -8.28 -24.57 3.83
CA THR A 1009 -7.31 -23.81 3.03
C THR A 1009 -6.02 -24.62 2.89
N LEU A 1010 -5.56 -24.86 1.66
CA LEU A 1010 -4.35 -25.64 1.38
C LEU A 1010 -3.30 -24.78 0.68
N VAL A 1011 -2.20 -24.48 1.37
CA VAL A 1011 -1.08 -23.73 0.77
C VAL A 1011 -0.34 -24.60 -0.23
N ILE A 1012 -0.13 -24.06 -1.43
CA ILE A 1012 0.68 -24.71 -2.47
C ILE A 1012 2.14 -24.31 -2.27
N ASN A 1013 2.96 -25.27 -1.84
CA ASN A 1013 4.39 -25.06 -1.67
C ASN A 1013 5.13 -25.34 -2.98
N ASN A 1014 5.96 -24.39 -3.40
CA ASN A 1014 6.76 -24.45 -4.62
C ASN A 1014 8.25 -24.15 -4.40
N LEU A 1015 8.76 -24.28 -3.16
CA LEU A 1015 10.17 -24.07 -2.84
C LEU A 1015 11.08 -25.06 -3.58
N THR A 1016 10.65 -26.31 -3.69
CA THR A 1016 11.43 -27.41 -4.27
C THR A 1016 10.59 -28.28 -5.20
N PRO A 1017 11.21 -29.04 -6.13
CA PRO A 1017 10.48 -29.98 -6.97
C PRO A 1017 9.67 -31.01 -6.18
N SER A 1018 10.22 -31.51 -5.06
CA SER A 1018 9.50 -32.44 -4.18
C SER A 1018 8.32 -31.78 -3.48
N ALA A 1019 8.45 -30.54 -3.02
CA ALA A 1019 7.35 -29.81 -2.39
C ALA A 1019 6.19 -29.53 -3.38
N VAL A 1020 6.49 -29.29 -4.67
CA VAL A 1020 5.46 -29.19 -5.72
C VAL A 1020 4.74 -30.54 -5.91
N ALA A 1021 5.47 -31.65 -5.95
CA ALA A 1021 4.88 -32.98 -6.06
C ALA A 1021 4.01 -33.32 -4.82
N GLU A 1022 4.49 -32.99 -3.62
CA GLU A 1022 3.73 -33.15 -2.37
C GLU A 1022 2.45 -32.31 -2.35
N SER A 1023 2.53 -31.04 -2.75
CA SER A 1023 1.38 -30.14 -2.87
C SER A 1023 0.36 -30.65 -3.89
N THR A 1024 0.84 -31.17 -5.03
CA THR A 1024 -0.01 -31.80 -6.05
C THR A 1024 -0.81 -32.95 -5.44
N GLN A 1025 -0.13 -33.87 -4.76
CA GLN A 1025 -0.76 -35.04 -4.13
C GLN A 1025 -1.68 -34.67 -2.96
N ALA A 1026 -1.31 -33.63 -2.18
CA ALA A 1026 -2.15 -33.10 -1.12
C ALA A 1026 -3.46 -32.54 -1.70
N LEU A 1027 -3.39 -31.72 -2.75
CA LEU A 1027 -4.58 -31.16 -3.39
C LEU A 1027 -5.47 -32.25 -4.00
N VAL A 1028 -4.89 -33.28 -4.65
CA VAL A 1028 -5.68 -34.40 -5.18
C VAL A 1028 -6.49 -35.09 -4.07
N ARG A 1029 -5.85 -35.49 -2.97
CA ARG A 1029 -6.54 -36.11 -1.83
C ARG A 1029 -7.62 -35.21 -1.23
N GLU A 1030 -7.35 -33.91 -1.22
CA GLU A 1030 -8.26 -32.89 -0.71
C GLU A 1030 -9.49 -32.74 -1.62
N ILE A 1031 -9.31 -32.74 -2.94
CA ILE A 1031 -10.40 -32.73 -3.92
C ILE A 1031 -11.24 -34.02 -3.83
N GLU A 1032 -10.62 -35.18 -3.62
CA GLU A 1032 -11.31 -36.47 -3.47
C GLU A 1032 -12.28 -36.50 -2.27
N ARG A 1033 -11.99 -35.76 -1.19
CA ARG A 1033 -12.90 -35.64 -0.04
C ARG A 1033 -13.88 -34.46 -0.13
N SER A 1034 -13.59 -33.47 -0.97
CA SER A 1034 -14.39 -32.26 -1.13
C SER A 1034 -15.60 -32.44 -2.03
N GLN A 1035 -16.64 -31.63 -1.80
CA GLN A 1035 -17.77 -31.43 -2.70
C GLN A 1035 -17.61 -30.17 -3.55
N ILE A 1036 -16.81 -29.22 -3.07
CA ILE A 1036 -16.59 -27.93 -3.69
C ILE A 1036 -15.09 -27.63 -3.78
N VAL A 1037 -14.63 -27.12 -4.92
CA VAL A 1037 -13.33 -26.45 -5.03
C VAL A 1037 -13.57 -24.96 -5.29
N MET A 1038 -13.04 -24.11 -4.40
CA MET A 1038 -13.10 -22.66 -4.53
C MET A 1038 -11.71 -22.11 -4.83
N ILE A 1039 -11.54 -21.40 -5.95
CA ILE A 1039 -10.30 -20.71 -6.27
C ILE A 1039 -10.46 -19.22 -5.86
N PRO A 1040 -9.69 -18.72 -4.88
CA PRO A 1040 -9.86 -17.38 -4.36
C PRO A 1040 -9.29 -16.31 -5.30
N GLY A 1041 -9.66 -15.06 -5.04
CA GLY A 1041 -9.04 -13.89 -5.66
C GLY A 1041 -7.60 -13.63 -5.22
N GLY A 1042 -6.96 -12.65 -5.86
CA GLY A 1042 -5.61 -12.19 -5.55
C GLY A 1042 -4.76 -11.99 -6.80
N PHE A 1043 -3.45 -12.11 -6.64
CA PHE A 1043 -2.44 -11.85 -7.66
C PHE A 1043 -1.49 -13.04 -7.76
N SER A 1044 -1.99 -14.24 -8.10
CA SER A 1044 -1.14 -15.44 -8.14
C SER A 1044 0.08 -15.21 -9.05
N GLY A 1045 1.29 -15.40 -8.52
CA GLY A 1045 2.54 -15.10 -9.24
C GLY A 1045 2.74 -13.61 -9.59
N GLY A 1046 2.08 -12.69 -8.89
CA GLY A 1046 2.08 -11.25 -9.21
C GLY A 1046 1.38 -10.91 -10.53
N ASP A 1047 0.47 -11.78 -11.01
CA ASP A 1047 -0.15 -11.74 -12.34
C ASP A 1047 0.85 -11.78 -13.52
N GLU A 1048 2.04 -12.30 -13.24
CA GLU A 1048 3.10 -12.56 -14.20
C GLU A 1048 3.25 -14.07 -14.45
N PRO A 1049 3.78 -14.49 -15.62
CA PRO A 1049 4.23 -13.67 -16.74
C PRO A 1049 3.09 -13.09 -17.61
N ASP A 1050 2.99 -11.76 -17.76
CA ASP A 1050 2.04 -10.98 -18.59
C ASP A 1050 0.67 -11.67 -18.80
N GLY A 1051 -0.11 -11.75 -17.72
CA GLY A 1051 -1.49 -12.25 -17.70
C GLY A 1051 -1.83 -12.96 -16.39
N SER A 1052 -2.94 -12.58 -15.76
CA SER A 1052 -3.32 -13.10 -14.44
C SER A 1052 -3.61 -14.61 -14.41
N ALA A 1053 -3.55 -15.22 -13.23
CA ALA A 1053 -3.92 -16.63 -12.96
C ALA A 1053 -3.09 -17.73 -13.65
N LYS A 1054 -2.04 -17.39 -14.43
CA LYS A 1054 -1.20 -18.39 -15.11
C LYS A 1054 -0.59 -19.40 -14.16
N PHE A 1055 -0.18 -18.95 -12.98
CA PHE A 1055 0.36 -19.79 -11.91
C PHE A 1055 -0.63 -20.90 -11.49
N ILE A 1056 -1.89 -20.54 -11.28
CA ILE A 1056 -2.97 -21.47 -10.94
C ILE A 1056 -3.21 -22.46 -12.09
N THR A 1057 -3.31 -21.94 -13.33
CA THR A 1057 -3.57 -22.78 -14.50
C THR A 1057 -2.44 -23.78 -14.77
N ALA A 1058 -1.18 -23.38 -14.50
CA ALA A 1058 0.00 -24.24 -14.65
C ALA A 1058 -0.08 -25.44 -13.70
N PHE A 1059 -0.53 -25.23 -12.47
CA PHE A 1059 -0.70 -26.29 -11.47
C PHE A 1059 -1.89 -27.21 -11.77
N PHE A 1060 -3.06 -26.65 -12.11
CA PHE A 1060 -4.26 -27.45 -12.40
C PHE A 1060 -4.15 -28.30 -13.67
N ARG A 1061 -3.21 -27.97 -14.57
CA ARG A 1061 -2.88 -28.77 -15.76
C ARG A 1061 -1.97 -29.98 -15.48
N ALA A 1062 -1.53 -30.18 -14.24
CA ALA A 1062 -0.93 -31.45 -13.83
C ALA A 1062 -1.96 -32.58 -14.05
N PRO A 1063 -1.59 -33.71 -14.69
CA PRO A 1063 -2.53 -34.76 -15.05
C PRO A 1063 -3.39 -35.25 -13.87
N GLU A 1064 -2.78 -35.43 -12.71
CA GLU A 1064 -3.43 -35.94 -11.51
C GLU A 1064 -4.49 -34.95 -10.97
N VAL A 1065 -4.19 -33.65 -10.98
CA VAL A 1065 -5.13 -32.60 -10.54
C VAL A 1065 -6.27 -32.46 -11.55
N THR A 1066 -5.96 -32.51 -12.85
CA THR A 1066 -6.96 -32.48 -13.91
C THR A 1066 -7.96 -33.63 -13.76
N GLU A 1067 -7.48 -34.86 -13.53
CA GLU A 1067 -8.35 -36.02 -13.34
C GLU A 1067 -9.15 -35.93 -12.03
N ALA A 1068 -8.57 -35.42 -10.94
CA ALA A 1068 -9.31 -35.19 -9.69
C ALA A 1068 -10.47 -34.20 -9.86
N VAL A 1069 -10.25 -33.11 -10.62
CA VAL A 1069 -11.31 -32.14 -10.96
C VAL A 1069 -12.37 -32.76 -11.87
N ARG A 1070 -11.97 -33.57 -12.85
CA ARG A 1070 -12.93 -34.30 -13.71
C ARG A 1070 -13.78 -35.28 -12.92
N ASP A 1071 -13.18 -36.03 -12.00
CA ASP A 1071 -13.91 -36.93 -11.11
C ASP A 1071 -14.92 -36.14 -10.25
N LEU A 1072 -14.49 -35.04 -9.63
CA LEU A 1072 -15.38 -34.15 -8.87
C LEU A 1072 -16.60 -33.71 -9.70
N LEU A 1073 -16.36 -33.14 -10.88
CA LEU A 1073 -17.42 -32.51 -11.69
C LEU A 1073 -18.25 -33.52 -12.49
N GLN A 1074 -17.66 -34.59 -13.00
CA GLN A 1074 -18.31 -35.49 -13.97
C GLN A 1074 -18.80 -36.78 -13.32
N ALA A 1075 -18.17 -37.25 -12.25
CA ALA A 1075 -18.55 -38.49 -11.56
C ALA A 1075 -19.28 -38.27 -10.23
N ARG A 1076 -18.97 -37.18 -9.51
CA ARG A 1076 -19.51 -36.91 -8.16
C ARG A 1076 -20.47 -35.72 -8.06
N ASP A 1077 -20.78 -35.10 -9.19
CA ASP A 1077 -21.66 -33.93 -9.29
C ASP A 1077 -21.28 -32.73 -8.40
N GLY A 1078 -19.97 -32.56 -8.15
CA GLY A 1078 -19.43 -31.46 -7.35
C GLY A 1078 -19.56 -30.09 -8.02
N LEU A 1079 -19.22 -29.05 -7.26
CA LEU A 1079 -19.25 -27.66 -7.73
C LEU A 1079 -17.85 -27.05 -7.74
N MET A 1080 -17.67 -26.02 -8.57
CA MET A 1080 -16.49 -25.16 -8.52
C MET A 1080 -16.86 -23.69 -8.60
N LEU A 1081 -16.19 -22.86 -7.80
CA LEU A 1081 -16.34 -21.42 -7.78
C LEU A 1081 -14.99 -20.75 -8.02
N GLY A 1082 -14.97 -19.66 -8.77
CA GLY A 1082 -13.80 -18.82 -8.94
C GLY A 1082 -14.19 -17.35 -8.90
N ILE A 1083 -13.57 -16.58 -8.02
CA ILE A 1083 -13.82 -15.14 -7.92
C ILE A 1083 -12.54 -14.37 -8.27
N CYS A 1084 -12.66 -13.35 -9.11
CA CYS A 1084 -11.56 -12.52 -9.60
C CYS A 1084 -10.42 -13.37 -10.20
N ASN A 1085 -9.30 -13.58 -9.49
CA ASN A 1085 -8.20 -14.45 -9.94
C ASN A 1085 -8.62 -15.91 -10.15
N GLY A 1086 -9.56 -16.39 -9.35
CA GLY A 1086 -10.19 -17.69 -9.57
C GLY A 1086 -11.02 -17.72 -10.86
N PHE A 1087 -11.78 -16.68 -11.17
CA PHE A 1087 -12.54 -16.61 -12.42
C PHE A 1087 -11.62 -16.62 -13.64
N GLN A 1088 -10.54 -15.83 -13.58
CA GLN A 1088 -9.49 -15.83 -14.61
C GLN A 1088 -8.90 -17.24 -14.81
N ALA A 1089 -8.59 -17.96 -13.73
CA ALA A 1089 -8.10 -19.34 -13.80
C ALA A 1089 -9.12 -20.27 -14.47
N LEU A 1090 -10.39 -20.22 -14.04
CA LEU A 1090 -11.43 -21.11 -14.54
C LEU A 1090 -11.75 -20.88 -16.02
N VAL A 1091 -11.70 -19.63 -16.50
CA VAL A 1091 -11.83 -19.34 -17.94
C VAL A 1091 -10.63 -19.88 -18.71
N LYS A 1092 -9.40 -19.64 -18.24
CA LYS A 1092 -8.15 -20.07 -18.90
C LYS A 1092 -7.94 -21.60 -18.86
N LEU A 1093 -8.61 -22.31 -17.96
CA LEU A 1093 -8.67 -23.77 -17.94
C LEU A 1093 -9.73 -24.33 -18.91
N GLY A 1094 -10.73 -23.54 -19.29
CA GLY A 1094 -11.88 -23.99 -20.08
C GLY A 1094 -13.06 -24.49 -19.23
N LEU A 1095 -12.93 -24.50 -17.90
CA LEU A 1095 -13.92 -25.04 -16.98
C LEU A 1095 -15.25 -24.26 -17.01
N VAL A 1096 -15.19 -22.92 -17.03
CA VAL A 1096 -16.42 -22.11 -17.10
C VAL A 1096 -16.99 -22.03 -18.52
N PRO A 1097 -16.22 -21.82 -19.59
CA PRO A 1097 -16.82 -21.78 -20.93
C PRO A 1097 -17.33 -23.15 -21.41
N TYR A 1098 -16.67 -24.24 -21.04
CA TYR A 1098 -16.88 -25.56 -21.66
C TYR A 1098 -17.16 -26.72 -20.70
N GLY A 1099 -17.01 -26.55 -19.38
CA GLY A 1099 -17.26 -27.59 -18.38
C GLY A 1099 -16.15 -28.65 -18.23
N ASP A 1100 -15.00 -28.48 -18.87
CA ASP A 1100 -13.84 -29.38 -18.76
C ASP A 1100 -12.52 -28.62 -18.90
N ILE A 1101 -11.45 -29.17 -18.32
CA ILE A 1101 -10.09 -28.66 -18.51
C ILE A 1101 -9.61 -29.07 -19.90
N ARG A 1102 -9.32 -28.08 -20.76
CA ARG A 1102 -8.88 -28.32 -22.15
C ARG A 1102 -7.78 -27.38 -22.61
N PRO A 1103 -7.09 -27.69 -23.73
CA PRO A 1103 -6.25 -26.72 -24.42
C PRO A 1103 -7.10 -25.54 -24.93
N MET A 1104 -6.52 -24.35 -24.85
CA MET A 1104 -7.12 -23.09 -25.31
C MET A 1104 -6.54 -22.69 -26.67
N ASP A 1105 -7.37 -22.11 -27.53
CA ASP A 1105 -6.99 -21.57 -28.84
C ASP A 1105 -7.41 -20.09 -28.96
N ASP A 1106 -7.17 -19.48 -30.12
CA ASP A 1106 -7.45 -18.06 -30.35
C ASP A 1106 -8.93 -17.71 -30.47
N GLY A 1107 -9.82 -18.71 -30.61
CA GLY A 1107 -11.26 -18.55 -30.62
C GLY A 1107 -11.92 -18.67 -29.24
N CYS A 1108 -11.18 -19.07 -28.21
CA CYS A 1108 -11.70 -19.23 -26.87
C CYS A 1108 -11.91 -17.87 -26.16
N PRO A 1109 -12.87 -17.77 -25.22
CA PRO A 1109 -12.95 -16.63 -24.31
C PRO A 1109 -11.71 -16.49 -23.42
N THR A 1110 -11.46 -15.26 -22.94
CA THR A 1110 -10.46 -14.99 -21.89
C THR A 1110 -10.82 -13.73 -21.10
N LEU A 1111 -10.03 -13.47 -20.04
CA LEU A 1111 -10.01 -12.24 -19.27
C LEU A 1111 -8.66 -11.55 -19.45
N THR A 1112 -8.66 -10.22 -19.58
CA THR A 1112 -7.45 -9.43 -19.86
C THR A 1112 -7.55 -8.02 -19.26
N PHE A 1113 -6.53 -7.18 -19.52
CA PHE A 1113 -6.45 -5.81 -19.03
C PHE A 1113 -7.72 -5.00 -19.28
N ASN A 1114 -8.13 -4.28 -18.24
CA ASN A 1114 -9.19 -3.28 -18.32
C ASN A 1114 -8.89 -2.27 -19.45
N THR A 1115 -9.93 -1.75 -20.11
CA THR A 1115 -9.78 -0.76 -21.20
C THR A 1115 -9.04 0.51 -20.77
N ILE A 1116 -9.21 0.95 -19.52
CA ILE A 1116 -8.48 2.09 -18.94
C ILE A 1116 -6.98 1.82 -18.71
N GLY A 1117 -6.54 0.56 -18.73
CA GLY A 1117 -5.12 0.18 -18.58
C GLY A 1117 -4.57 0.28 -17.15
N ARG A 1118 -5.42 0.25 -16.12
CA ARG A 1118 -5.02 0.25 -14.70
C ARG A 1118 -5.97 -0.57 -13.83
N HIS A 1119 -5.51 -0.87 -12.61
CA HIS A 1119 -6.34 -1.41 -11.52
C HIS A 1119 -7.49 -0.46 -11.16
N GLN A 1120 -8.63 -1.03 -10.80
CA GLN A 1120 -9.81 -0.32 -10.31
C GLN A 1120 -10.38 -1.02 -9.08
N SER A 1121 -10.60 -0.26 -8.01
CA SER A 1121 -11.30 -0.66 -6.80
C SER A 1121 -12.42 0.32 -6.47
N ARG A 1122 -13.65 -0.20 -6.39
CA ARG A 1122 -14.88 0.52 -6.03
C ARG A 1122 -16.03 -0.47 -5.80
N LEU A 1123 -17.21 0.02 -5.42
CA LEU A 1123 -18.44 -0.76 -5.50
C LEU A 1123 -19.12 -0.54 -6.86
N VAL A 1124 -19.71 -1.59 -7.43
CA VAL A 1124 -20.45 -1.56 -8.69
C VAL A 1124 -21.78 -2.26 -8.56
N HIS A 1125 -22.76 -1.90 -9.39
CA HIS A 1125 -24.01 -2.64 -9.46
C HIS A 1125 -23.89 -3.77 -10.47
N THR A 1126 -24.35 -4.95 -10.05
CA THR A 1126 -24.41 -6.15 -10.88
C THR A 1126 -25.82 -6.70 -10.87
N ARG A 1127 -26.32 -7.08 -12.04
CA ARG A 1127 -27.65 -7.67 -12.23
C ARG A 1127 -27.52 -9.16 -12.53
N VAL A 1128 -28.35 -9.98 -11.89
CA VAL A 1128 -28.48 -11.41 -12.23
C VAL A 1128 -29.19 -11.55 -13.57
N ALA A 1129 -28.46 -12.05 -14.57
CA ALA A 1129 -28.97 -12.28 -15.93
C ALA A 1129 -29.47 -13.71 -16.13
N SER A 1130 -28.93 -14.69 -15.41
CA SER A 1130 -29.33 -16.09 -15.48
C SER A 1130 -29.32 -16.75 -14.11
N ASN A 1131 -30.36 -17.55 -13.83
CA ASN A 1131 -30.43 -18.39 -12.63
C ASN A 1131 -30.17 -19.88 -12.93
N LEU A 1132 -29.47 -20.17 -14.05
CA LEU A 1132 -29.04 -21.52 -14.46
C LEU A 1132 -28.18 -22.21 -13.39
N SER A 1133 -27.27 -21.45 -12.80
CA SER A 1133 -26.28 -21.96 -11.86
C SER A 1133 -26.88 -22.26 -10.49
N PRO A 1134 -26.56 -23.40 -9.83
CA PRO A 1134 -26.94 -23.65 -8.44
C PRO A 1134 -26.46 -22.56 -7.48
N TRP A 1135 -25.31 -21.93 -7.78
CA TRP A 1135 -24.76 -20.80 -7.03
C TRP A 1135 -25.72 -19.61 -6.96
N LEU A 1136 -26.56 -19.41 -7.98
CA LEU A 1136 -27.56 -18.35 -8.06
C LEU A 1136 -28.99 -18.85 -7.79
N SER A 1137 -29.14 -20.04 -7.19
CA SER A 1137 -30.44 -20.65 -6.92
C SER A 1137 -31.32 -19.87 -5.94
N LYS A 1138 -30.68 -19.05 -5.09
CA LYS A 1138 -31.32 -18.17 -4.10
C LYS A 1138 -31.51 -16.73 -4.63
N CYS A 1139 -31.25 -16.49 -5.92
CA CYS A 1139 -31.47 -15.21 -6.59
C CYS A 1139 -32.53 -15.36 -7.69
N ASN A 1140 -33.16 -14.24 -8.06
CA ASN A 1140 -34.06 -14.13 -9.19
C ASN A 1140 -33.37 -13.41 -10.36
N VAL A 1141 -33.77 -13.74 -11.59
CA VAL A 1141 -33.35 -12.97 -12.76
C VAL A 1141 -33.85 -11.53 -12.63
N GLY A 1142 -32.95 -10.56 -12.75
CA GLY A 1142 -33.25 -9.15 -12.55
C GLY A 1142 -32.81 -8.58 -11.20
N ASP A 1143 -32.46 -9.42 -10.21
CA ASP A 1143 -31.94 -8.93 -8.93
C ASP A 1143 -30.66 -8.11 -9.14
N VAL A 1144 -30.60 -6.93 -8.52
CA VAL A 1144 -29.44 -6.02 -8.56
C VAL A 1144 -28.75 -6.02 -7.20
N HIS A 1145 -27.44 -6.23 -7.22
CA HIS A 1145 -26.58 -6.23 -6.04
C HIS A 1145 -25.43 -5.24 -6.22
N THR A 1146 -25.09 -4.52 -5.15
CA THR A 1146 -23.92 -3.67 -5.05
C THR A 1146 -22.74 -4.51 -4.56
N ILE A 1147 -21.76 -4.75 -5.44
CA ILE A 1147 -20.66 -5.69 -5.21
C ILE A 1147 -19.32 -4.97 -5.31
N ALA A 1148 -18.37 -5.33 -4.45
CA ALA A 1148 -17.01 -4.83 -4.52
C ALA A 1148 -16.26 -5.37 -5.74
N ILE A 1149 -15.48 -4.52 -6.41
CA ILE A 1149 -14.49 -4.95 -7.40
C ILE A 1149 -13.10 -4.46 -6.99
N SER A 1150 -12.09 -5.21 -7.39
CA SER A 1150 -10.68 -4.85 -7.26
C SER A 1150 -9.84 -5.64 -8.25
N HIS A 1151 -9.64 -5.11 -9.47
CA HIS A 1151 -8.88 -5.83 -10.50
C HIS A 1151 -8.28 -4.91 -11.58
N GLY A 1152 -7.11 -5.28 -12.11
CA GLY A 1152 -6.50 -4.69 -13.31
C GLY A 1152 -6.80 -5.45 -14.61
N GLU A 1153 -7.13 -6.74 -14.51
CA GLU A 1153 -7.35 -7.65 -15.64
C GLU A 1153 -8.73 -8.33 -15.58
N GLY A 1154 -9.80 -7.55 -15.43
CA GLY A 1154 -11.16 -8.07 -15.32
C GLY A 1154 -11.95 -8.14 -16.63
N ARG A 1155 -11.35 -7.77 -17.77
CA ARG A 1155 -12.09 -7.58 -19.02
C ARG A 1155 -12.38 -8.91 -19.70
N PHE A 1156 -13.62 -9.36 -19.65
CA PHE A 1156 -14.09 -10.52 -20.40
C PHE A 1156 -14.18 -10.22 -21.90
N VAL A 1157 -13.58 -11.09 -22.71
CA VAL A 1157 -13.61 -11.02 -24.18
C VAL A 1157 -13.93 -12.40 -24.76
N ALA A 1158 -14.77 -12.40 -25.80
CA ALA A 1158 -15.13 -13.57 -26.59
C ALA A 1158 -15.52 -13.12 -28.01
N ASN A 1159 -15.51 -14.03 -28.97
CA ASN A 1159 -16.03 -13.77 -30.31
C ASN A 1159 -17.57 -13.88 -30.35
N ASP A 1160 -18.18 -13.33 -31.40
CA ASP A 1160 -19.63 -13.26 -31.55
C ASP A 1160 -20.32 -14.63 -31.56
N ASP A 1161 -19.71 -15.64 -32.18
CA ASP A 1161 -20.25 -17.01 -32.24
C ASP A 1161 -20.33 -17.65 -30.84
N VAL A 1162 -19.27 -17.49 -30.04
CA VAL A 1162 -19.22 -17.99 -28.66
C VAL A 1162 -20.19 -17.21 -27.77
N LEU A 1163 -20.27 -15.89 -27.93
CA LEU A 1163 -21.24 -15.07 -27.18
C LEU A 1163 -22.68 -15.49 -27.47
N ALA A 1164 -23.04 -15.71 -28.74
CA ALA A 1164 -24.37 -16.18 -29.12
C ALA A 1164 -24.69 -17.56 -28.54
N GLN A 1165 -23.71 -18.48 -28.53
CA GLN A 1165 -23.86 -19.80 -27.90
C GLN A 1165 -24.08 -19.68 -26.38
N MET A 1166 -23.27 -18.87 -25.70
CA MET A 1166 -23.37 -18.66 -24.25
C MET A 1166 -24.68 -18.00 -23.86
N GLU A 1167 -25.15 -17.00 -24.63
CA GLU A 1167 -26.45 -16.38 -24.41
C GLU A 1167 -27.58 -17.40 -24.55
N ALA A 1168 -27.60 -18.18 -25.64
CA ALA A 1168 -28.62 -19.18 -25.89
C ALA A 1168 -28.63 -20.31 -24.84
N ALA A 1169 -27.46 -20.65 -24.30
CA ALA A 1169 -27.30 -21.64 -23.24
C ALA A 1169 -27.55 -21.09 -21.83
N GLY A 1170 -27.85 -19.79 -21.66
CA GLY A 1170 -28.03 -19.18 -20.35
C GLY A 1170 -26.75 -19.09 -19.51
N GLN A 1171 -25.57 -19.16 -20.15
CA GLN A 1171 -24.27 -19.16 -19.46
C GLN A 1171 -23.85 -17.76 -18.98
N ILE A 1172 -24.46 -16.69 -19.49
CA ILE A 1172 -24.21 -15.32 -19.02
C ILE A 1172 -25.01 -15.09 -17.73
N ALA A 1173 -24.31 -15.11 -16.61
CA ALA A 1173 -24.90 -15.18 -15.28
C ALA A 1173 -25.16 -13.81 -14.67
N THR A 1174 -24.25 -12.86 -14.86
CA THR A 1174 -24.34 -11.51 -14.29
C THR A 1174 -23.83 -10.44 -15.25
N GLN A 1175 -24.43 -9.25 -15.21
CA GLN A 1175 -24.02 -8.08 -15.98
C GLN A 1175 -23.76 -6.87 -15.08
N TYR A 1176 -22.77 -6.04 -15.40
CA TYR A 1176 -22.62 -4.70 -14.84
C TYR A 1176 -23.77 -3.81 -15.29
N VAL A 1177 -24.34 -3.03 -14.38
CA VAL A 1177 -25.51 -2.17 -14.62
C VAL A 1177 -25.38 -0.82 -13.94
N ASP A 1178 -26.13 0.17 -14.44
CA ASP A 1178 -26.33 1.44 -13.75
C ASP A 1178 -27.28 1.28 -12.53
N GLU A 1179 -27.57 2.38 -11.84
CA GLU A 1179 -28.50 2.42 -10.71
C GLU A 1179 -29.94 2.00 -11.06
N ASN A 1180 -30.32 2.03 -12.33
CA ASN A 1180 -31.63 1.62 -12.84
C ASN A 1180 -31.66 0.15 -13.31
N GLY A 1181 -30.55 -0.59 -13.16
CA GLY A 1181 -30.45 -1.97 -13.60
C GLY A 1181 -30.23 -2.14 -15.11
N VAL A 1182 -29.84 -1.07 -15.82
CA VAL A 1182 -29.56 -1.08 -17.26
C VAL A 1182 -28.07 -1.33 -17.51
N PRO A 1183 -27.70 -2.36 -18.28
CA PRO A 1183 -26.30 -2.62 -18.57
C PRO A 1183 -25.74 -1.62 -19.59
N GLY A 1184 -24.47 -1.23 -19.41
CA GLY A 1184 -23.81 -0.24 -20.25
C GLY A 1184 -22.30 -0.45 -20.34
N MET A 1185 -21.68 0.26 -21.29
CA MET A 1185 -20.23 0.20 -21.56
C MET A 1185 -19.48 1.42 -21.01
N GLY A 1186 -20.17 2.37 -20.39
CA GLY A 1186 -19.54 3.50 -19.71
C GLY A 1186 -18.72 3.01 -18.52
N LEU A 1187 -17.59 3.66 -18.24
CA LEU A 1187 -16.66 3.24 -17.20
C LEU A 1187 -17.27 3.37 -15.79
N ASP A 1188 -18.26 4.24 -15.60
CA ASP A 1188 -19.09 4.37 -14.41
C ASP A 1188 -19.95 3.13 -14.13
N VAL A 1189 -20.36 2.41 -15.19
CA VAL A 1189 -21.14 1.17 -15.11
C VAL A 1189 -20.24 -0.07 -15.20
N ASN A 1190 -19.54 -0.22 -16.32
CA ASN A 1190 -18.69 -1.36 -16.66
C ASN A 1190 -17.21 -1.00 -16.46
N PRO A 1191 -16.62 -1.33 -15.29
CA PRO A 1191 -15.30 -0.86 -14.91
C PRO A 1191 -14.19 -1.42 -15.82
N ASN A 1192 -14.35 -2.62 -16.39
CA ASN A 1192 -13.27 -3.28 -17.13
C ASN A 1192 -13.44 -3.25 -18.66
N GLY A 1193 -14.61 -2.83 -19.15
CA GLY A 1193 -14.94 -2.85 -20.58
C GLY A 1193 -15.23 -4.26 -21.10
N SER A 1194 -15.77 -5.14 -20.26
CA SER A 1194 -16.22 -6.49 -20.65
C SER A 1194 -17.33 -6.41 -21.69
N VAL A 1195 -17.25 -7.25 -22.72
CA VAL A 1195 -18.26 -7.30 -23.79
C VAL A 1195 -19.65 -7.60 -23.22
N LEU A 1196 -20.70 -6.95 -23.74
CA LEU A 1196 -22.08 -7.05 -23.25
C LEU A 1196 -22.24 -6.75 -21.74
N ALA A 1197 -21.30 -5.99 -21.17
CA ALA A 1197 -21.22 -5.74 -19.73
C ALA A 1197 -21.18 -7.02 -18.88
N ILE A 1198 -20.66 -8.14 -19.41
CA ILE A 1198 -20.57 -9.42 -18.69
C ILE A 1198 -19.67 -9.28 -17.47
N GLU A 1199 -20.18 -9.65 -16.30
CA GLU A 1199 -19.43 -9.66 -15.03
C GLU A 1199 -19.07 -11.09 -14.60
N GLY A 1200 -19.94 -12.05 -14.90
CA GLY A 1200 -19.77 -13.45 -14.52
C GLY A 1200 -20.51 -14.40 -15.47
N ILE A 1201 -19.98 -15.61 -15.60
CA ILE A 1201 -20.47 -16.66 -16.49
C ILE A 1201 -20.40 -18.03 -15.82
N THR A 1202 -21.08 -19.02 -16.39
CA THR A 1202 -21.13 -20.40 -15.86
C THR A 1202 -20.83 -21.46 -16.93
N SER A 1203 -20.47 -22.68 -16.49
CA SER A 1203 -20.43 -23.87 -17.34
C SER A 1203 -21.78 -24.13 -18.01
N PRO A 1204 -21.82 -24.84 -19.15
CA PRO A 1204 -23.08 -25.16 -19.83
C PRO A 1204 -24.13 -25.85 -18.95
N ASP A 1205 -23.70 -26.51 -17.86
CA ASP A 1205 -24.56 -27.19 -16.89
C ASP A 1205 -24.76 -26.42 -15.57
N GLY A 1206 -24.22 -25.21 -15.45
CA GLY A 1206 -24.39 -24.34 -14.29
C GLY A 1206 -23.44 -24.58 -13.10
N ARG A 1207 -22.74 -25.71 -13.03
CA ARG A 1207 -22.05 -26.17 -11.79
C ARG A 1207 -20.72 -25.48 -11.51
N VAL A 1208 -20.03 -25.02 -12.55
CA VAL A 1208 -18.84 -24.19 -12.44
C VAL A 1208 -19.28 -22.73 -12.63
N PHE A 1209 -18.99 -21.87 -11.68
CA PHE A 1209 -19.33 -20.46 -11.74
C PHE A 1209 -18.11 -19.58 -11.53
N GLY A 1210 -17.99 -18.53 -12.35
CA GLY A 1210 -16.91 -17.56 -12.25
C GLY A 1210 -17.41 -16.12 -12.40
N LYS A 1211 -16.91 -15.22 -11.54
CA LYS A 1211 -17.28 -13.79 -11.55
C LYS A 1211 -16.12 -12.89 -11.13
N MET A 1212 -16.12 -11.63 -11.54
CA MET A 1212 -15.05 -10.67 -11.18
C MET A 1212 -15.27 -9.95 -9.85
N GLY A 1213 -16.51 -9.62 -9.53
CA GLY A 1213 -16.90 -8.94 -8.30
C GLY A 1213 -16.81 -9.87 -7.08
N HIS A 1214 -16.37 -9.31 -5.98
CA HIS A 1214 -16.11 -10.02 -4.73
C HIS A 1214 -17.33 -10.05 -3.82
N THR A 1215 -18.15 -11.08 -3.96
CA THR A 1215 -19.31 -11.32 -3.09
C THR A 1215 -18.89 -11.68 -1.66
N GLU A 1216 -17.71 -12.30 -1.51
CA GLU A 1216 -17.11 -12.68 -0.23
C GLU A 1216 -16.64 -11.49 0.62
N ARG A 1217 -16.44 -10.31 0.02
CA ARG A 1217 -15.95 -9.12 0.73
C ARG A 1217 -17.04 -8.38 1.51
N TYR A 1218 -18.29 -8.84 1.45
CA TYR A 1218 -19.38 -8.30 2.25
C TYR A 1218 -19.52 -9.03 3.59
N THR A 1219 -19.59 -8.25 4.67
CA THR A 1219 -20.02 -8.71 5.99
C THR A 1219 -20.95 -7.68 6.61
N ALA A 1220 -21.63 -8.04 7.70
CA ALA A 1220 -22.52 -7.09 8.38
C ALA A 1220 -21.71 -5.87 8.86
N GLY A 1221 -22.22 -4.67 8.53
CA GLY A 1221 -21.62 -3.39 8.92
C GLY A 1221 -20.53 -2.86 7.99
N THR A 1222 -20.21 -3.54 6.88
CA THR A 1222 -19.28 -3.00 5.87
C THR A 1222 -20.00 -2.08 4.88
N PHE A 1223 -19.24 -1.15 4.28
CA PHE A 1223 -19.71 -0.24 3.22
C PHE A 1223 -20.88 0.67 3.61
N GLN A 1224 -20.95 1.12 4.87
CA GLN A 1224 -22.09 1.89 5.41
C GLN A 1224 -22.37 3.21 4.67
N ASN A 1225 -21.37 3.76 4.00
CA ASN A 1225 -21.47 5.01 3.25
C ASN A 1225 -21.85 4.83 1.78
N VAL A 1226 -22.14 3.61 1.30
CA VAL A 1226 -22.61 3.40 -0.08
C VAL A 1226 -23.97 2.68 -0.06
N PRO A 1227 -25.02 3.26 -0.68
CA PRO A 1227 -26.34 2.64 -0.68
C PRO A 1227 -26.43 1.44 -1.64
N GLY A 1228 -27.45 0.61 -1.43
CA GLY A 1228 -27.82 -0.50 -2.31
C GLY A 1228 -27.86 -1.85 -1.61
N ASN A 1229 -28.18 -2.90 -2.37
CA ASN A 1229 -28.24 -4.25 -1.84
C ASN A 1229 -26.84 -4.90 -1.84
N LEU A 1230 -26.15 -4.85 -0.71
CA LEU A 1230 -24.79 -5.36 -0.57
C LEU A 1230 -24.71 -6.90 -0.42
N TYR A 1231 -25.83 -7.56 -0.10
CA TYR A 1231 -25.85 -9.00 0.14
C TYR A 1231 -26.30 -9.76 -1.12
N GLN A 1232 -25.47 -10.69 -1.56
CA GLN A 1232 -25.79 -11.65 -2.61
C GLN A 1232 -25.60 -13.07 -2.05
N PRO A 1233 -26.67 -13.90 -1.97
CA PRO A 1233 -26.65 -15.22 -1.30
C PRO A 1233 -25.98 -16.32 -2.15
N LEU A 1234 -24.78 -16.04 -2.66
CA LEU A 1234 -24.05 -16.89 -3.59
C LEU A 1234 -23.53 -18.17 -2.91
N PHE A 1235 -22.94 -18.02 -1.73
CA PHE A 1235 -22.35 -19.11 -0.96
C PHE A 1235 -23.44 -20.04 -0.41
N GLU A 1236 -24.53 -19.45 0.07
CA GLU A 1236 -25.72 -20.14 0.52
C GLU A 1236 -26.36 -20.94 -0.62
N GLY A 1237 -26.41 -20.41 -1.85
CA GLY A 1237 -26.86 -21.15 -3.03
C GLY A 1237 -25.98 -22.37 -3.35
N GLY A 1238 -24.66 -22.22 -3.27
CA GLY A 1238 -23.71 -23.32 -3.47
C GLY A 1238 -23.78 -24.42 -2.40
N VAL A 1239 -23.97 -24.03 -1.13
CA VAL A 1239 -24.14 -25.00 -0.02
C VAL A 1239 -25.52 -25.67 -0.08
N ALA A 1240 -26.57 -24.90 -0.41
CA ALA A 1240 -27.93 -25.42 -0.57
C ALA A 1240 -28.00 -26.54 -1.60
N TYR A 1241 -27.21 -26.46 -2.68
CA TYR A 1241 -27.16 -27.53 -3.69
C TYR A 1241 -26.91 -28.93 -3.10
N PHE A 1242 -26.16 -29.07 -2.01
CA PHE A 1242 -25.90 -30.37 -1.35
C PHE A 1242 -26.82 -30.67 -0.17
N THR A 1243 -27.49 -29.65 0.39
CA THR A 1243 -28.20 -29.74 1.68
C THR A 1243 -29.73 -29.69 1.53
N GLU A 1244 -30.23 -29.14 0.42
CA GLU A 1244 -31.64 -28.99 0.06
C GLU A 1244 -31.95 -29.73 -1.26
#